data_AF-A0A9P5BHG3-F1
#
_entry.id   AF-A0A9P5BHG3-F1
#
_cell.length_a   1.000
_cell.length_b   1.000
_cell.length_c   1.000
_cell.angle_alpha   90.00
_cell.angle_beta   90.00
_cell.angle_gamma   90.00
#
_symmetry.space_group_name_H-M   'P 1'
#
loop_
_entity.id
_entity.type
_entity.pdbx_description
1 polymer ?
#
loop_
_entity_poly.entity_id
_entity_poly.type
_entity_poly.pdbx_seq_one_letter_code
_entity_poly.pdbx_strand_id
1 'polypeptide(L)'
;MGATNAGRSTSRKFGYAMQEVVRAFSFRSWEEGNGNFSELGLAQGFIIQQYIAFFSGVRRKIALAVSCSNCIQAMIKCGHDPRPTFSGTYGPLDLAELDEHLLENAWREWALGESQRRLCYSSYILDAHVSLSHGIQSIVPWVDMNLPLPAPDELWTAKTSIEWKQAMLGLFRSPRPPRPVCLGDVLADPVVLTTHGGLTNTDFAASSFLAGMWTLIRELHRFDRITHKASTWSSLLVSSRRAELLSVLNLFESQYIASQVVSSKMRLLCEAISMHAMVTPDDLVLPKLTTLPLLNKVSVPSTTVNGLKLSTNFEYRAALWRTGRILHAAARWVPGELNGVYIVALFHAAILLWWYCIKLLCQDRHVSGTCISRACVCVLDGDSSLEHQVLGGQFELALLGQGPDSPPVPLMDVPGTMECIILHSPAANPMDAESSPYIFERDVSIQLKSNNQTVARANVYRPRNVERAPVLITYGPYGKDIPYQDFLKHSFDEINPKHKSAHSSFETPDPGFWTKKGYVVLRVDEAGVSQSPGLLDTMSQNTTDAFYEVIEWAAEQSWSNGKVGLIGTSYFAGTQWRVASRRPRGLACIVPYEGMADYYRDRSRQGGIAAMRFLELWFNRQCKSNQYGLRASRKWVPILLRAT
;
A
#
# COMPACT_ATOMS: atom_id res chain seq x y z
N MET A 1 10.12 0.48 -16.16
CA MET A 1 10.40 -0.15 -14.85
C MET A 1 11.44 0.59 -14.00
N GLY A 2 12.57 1.05 -14.55
CA GLY A 2 13.58 1.81 -13.75
C GLY A 2 13.05 3.08 -13.06
N ALA A 3 12.02 3.73 -13.61
CA ALA A 3 11.40 4.92 -13.02
C ALA A 3 10.68 4.66 -11.68
N THR A 4 10.11 3.47 -11.48
CA THR A 4 9.42 3.07 -10.24
C THR A 4 10.38 2.38 -9.27
N ASN A 5 11.35 1.63 -9.79
CA ASN A 5 12.21 0.75 -8.99
C ASN A 5 13.54 1.40 -8.56
N ALA A 6 13.84 2.63 -9.00
CA ALA A 6 15.08 3.30 -8.62
C ALA A 6 15.06 3.77 -7.15
N GLY A 7 16.01 3.31 -6.34
CA GLY A 7 16.16 3.75 -4.94
C GLY A 7 16.45 5.24 -4.78
N ARG A 8 17.11 5.88 -5.76
CA ARG A 8 17.44 7.32 -5.73
C ARG A 8 16.29 8.18 -6.26
N SER A 9 15.90 9.21 -5.49
CA SER A 9 14.81 10.15 -5.84
C SER A 9 15.03 10.85 -7.19
N THR A 10 16.27 11.25 -7.49
CA THR A 10 16.61 11.95 -8.74
C THR A 10 16.35 11.09 -9.98
N SER A 11 16.72 9.82 -9.94
CA SER A 11 16.49 8.86 -11.02
C SER A 11 14.99 8.61 -11.24
N ARG A 12 14.20 8.54 -10.17
CA ARG A 12 12.73 8.43 -10.26
C ARG A 12 12.11 9.68 -10.89
N LYS A 13 12.54 10.88 -10.47
CA LYS A 13 12.06 12.16 -11.05
C LYS A 13 12.35 12.25 -12.54
N PHE A 14 13.58 11.90 -12.95
CA PHE A 14 13.95 11.87 -14.36
C PHE A 14 13.11 10.85 -15.14
N GLY A 15 12.97 9.62 -14.62
CA GLY A 15 12.12 8.60 -15.22
C GLY A 15 10.67 9.07 -15.39
N TYR A 16 10.09 9.71 -14.37
CA TYR A 16 8.76 10.28 -14.41
C TYR A 16 8.59 11.46 -15.38
N ALA A 17 9.64 12.23 -15.62
CA ALA A 17 9.66 13.27 -16.63
C ALA A 17 9.64 12.67 -18.05
N MET A 18 10.48 11.65 -18.31
CA MET A 18 10.50 10.94 -19.59
C MET A 18 9.14 10.30 -19.92
N GLN A 19 8.48 9.71 -18.92
CA GLN A 19 7.13 9.15 -19.09
C GLN A 19 6.08 10.22 -19.44
N GLU A 20 6.24 11.46 -18.98
CA GLU A 20 5.33 12.56 -19.34
C GLU A 20 5.50 12.98 -20.80
N VAL A 21 6.74 12.96 -21.30
CA VAL A 21 7.07 13.22 -22.71
C VAL A 21 6.40 12.18 -23.59
N VAL A 22 6.55 10.88 -23.26
CA VAL A 22 5.91 9.78 -24.02
C VAL A 22 4.39 9.98 -24.07
N ARG A 23 3.75 10.25 -22.93
CA ARG A 23 2.30 10.48 -22.87
C ARG A 23 1.85 11.61 -23.79
N ALA A 24 2.52 12.77 -23.72
CA ALA A 24 2.14 13.93 -24.52
C ALA A 24 2.41 13.71 -26.01
N PHE A 25 3.50 13.03 -26.35
CA PHE A 25 3.87 12.72 -27.73
C PHE A 25 2.93 11.69 -28.38
N SER A 26 2.55 10.62 -27.67
CA SER A 26 1.64 9.60 -28.21
C SER A 26 0.32 10.20 -28.66
N PHE A 27 -0.30 11.06 -27.85
CA PHE A 27 -1.56 11.71 -28.22
C PHE A 27 -1.42 12.64 -29.43
N ARG A 28 -0.36 13.47 -29.47
CA ARG A 28 -0.09 14.32 -30.64
C ARG A 28 0.11 13.50 -31.91
N SER A 29 0.89 12.41 -31.81
CA SER A 29 1.16 11.53 -32.95
C SER A 29 -0.13 10.90 -33.48
N TRP A 30 -1.04 10.45 -32.61
CA TRP A 30 -2.34 9.92 -33.03
C TRP A 30 -3.27 10.97 -33.65
N GLU A 31 -3.21 12.22 -33.18
CA GLU A 31 -3.96 13.33 -33.78
C GLU A 31 -3.42 13.74 -35.16
N GLU A 32 -2.11 13.63 -35.38
CA GLU A 32 -1.44 14.04 -36.62
C GLU A 32 -1.71 13.12 -37.82
N GLY A 33 -2.07 11.85 -37.60
CA GLY A 33 -2.33 10.93 -38.70
C GLY A 33 -2.99 9.60 -38.32
N ASN A 34 -3.99 9.20 -39.11
CA ASN A 34 -4.72 7.95 -38.91
C ASN A 34 -3.83 6.69 -39.00
N GLY A 35 -2.74 6.74 -39.78
CA GLY A 35 -1.78 5.64 -39.87
C GLY A 35 -1.00 5.40 -38.57
N ASN A 36 -0.92 6.38 -37.67
CA ASN A 36 -0.17 6.26 -36.43
C ASN A 36 -0.90 5.41 -35.38
N PHE A 37 -2.20 5.16 -35.55
CA PHE A 37 -2.94 4.23 -34.71
C PHE A 37 -2.44 2.78 -34.86
N SER A 38 -1.94 2.42 -36.05
CA SER A 38 -1.45 1.07 -36.34
C SER A 38 0.02 0.87 -35.97
N GLU A 39 0.72 1.92 -35.50
CA GLU A 39 2.12 1.84 -35.11
C GLU A 39 2.28 1.12 -33.77
N LEU A 40 2.81 -0.11 -33.83
CA LEU A 40 3.00 -0.98 -32.66
C LEU A 40 3.87 -0.34 -31.56
N GLY A 41 4.94 0.35 -31.95
CA GLY A 41 5.89 0.98 -31.01
C GLY A 41 5.24 2.07 -30.16
N LEU A 42 4.42 2.93 -30.79
CA LEU A 42 3.67 3.98 -30.07
C LEU A 42 2.68 3.38 -29.07
N ALA A 43 1.94 2.34 -29.47
CA ALA A 43 0.97 1.67 -28.61
C ALA A 43 1.64 0.96 -27.42
N GLN A 44 2.76 0.27 -27.65
CA GLN A 44 3.56 -0.36 -26.60
C GLN A 44 4.13 0.68 -25.62
N GLY A 45 4.73 1.75 -26.14
CA GLY A 45 5.29 2.84 -25.34
C GLY A 45 4.22 3.49 -24.46
N PHE A 46 3.02 3.72 -24.99
CA PHE A 46 1.90 4.27 -24.25
C PHE A 46 1.39 3.33 -23.16
N ILE A 47 1.22 2.03 -23.43
CA ILE A 47 0.79 1.06 -22.40
C ILE A 47 1.80 0.98 -21.25
N ILE A 48 3.10 0.94 -21.55
CA ILE A 48 4.15 0.94 -20.52
C ILE A 48 4.08 2.22 -19.68
N GLN A 49 3.88 3.37 -20.33
CA GLN A 49 3.71 4.66 -19.66
C GLN A 49 2.51 4.67 -18.73
N GLN A 50 1.39 4.12 -19.18
CA GLN A 50 0.15 4.03 -18.42
C GLN A 50 0.31 3.11 -17.21
N TYR A 51 0.87 1.91 -17.39
CA TYR A 51 1.19 1.00 -16.29
C TYR A 51 2.03 1.71 -15.21
N ILE A 52 3.10 2.40 -15.61
CA ILE A 52 3.95 3.15 -14.68
C ILE A 52 3.16 4.27 -13.99
N ALA A 53 2.28 4.97 -14.70
CA ALA A 53 1.51 6.08 -14.14
C ALA A 53 0.47 5.62 -13.11
N PHE A 54 -0.24 4.52 -13.37
CA PHE A 54 -1.23 3.94 -12.45
C PHE A 54 -0.60 3.51 -11.13
N PHE A 55 0.58 2.90 -11.17
CA PHE A 55 1.26 2.37 -9.98
C PHE A 55 2.41 3.27 -9.49
N SER A 56 2.36 4.57 -9.80
CA SER A 56 3.44 5.52 -9.47
C SER A 56 3.44 6.04 -8.04
N GLY A 57 2.32 5.92 -7.32
CA GLY A 57 2.11 6.62 -6.04
C GLY A 57 1.94 8.14 -6.16
N VAL A 58 1.89 8.68 -7.39
CA VAL A 58 1.79 10.13 -7.64
C VAL A 58 0.37 10.48 -8.06
N ARG A 59 -0.41 11.06 -7.13
CA ARG A 59 -1.83 11.39 -7.32
C ARG A 59 -2.17 12.04 -8.66
N ARG A 60 -1.39 13.05 -9.10
CA ARG A 60 -1.63 13.75 -10.38
C ARG A 60 -1.46 12.81 -11.58
N LYS A 61 -0.46 11.93 -11.56
CA LYS A 61 -0.21 10.99 -12.66
C LYS A 61 -1.26 9.90 -12.71
N ILE A 62 -1.66 9.38 -11.55
CA ILE A 62 -2.76 8.41 -11.44
C ILE A 62 -4.05 9.02 -12.01
N ALA A 63 -4.41 10.25 -11.61
CA ALA A 63 -5.61 10.92 -12.10
C ALA A 63 -5.64 11.08 -13.63
N LEU A 64 -4.50 11.47 -14.22
CA LEU A 64 -4.35 11.58 -15.68
C LEU A 64 -4.42 10.20 -16.35
N ALA A 65 -3.76 9.19 -15.81
CA ALA A 65 -3.80 7.82 -16.33
C ALA A 65 -5.23 7.25 -16.32
N VAL A 66 -5.96 7.44 -15.22
CA VAL A 66 -7.39 7.04 -15.10
C VAL A 66 -8.26 7.77 -16.11
N SER A 67 -7.97 9.04 -16.41
CA SER A 67 -8.72 9.77 -17.45
C SER A 67 -8.43 9.23 -18.86
N CYS A 68 -7.22 8.69 -19.06
CA CYS A 68 -6.77 8.14 -20.35
C CYS A 68 -7.01 6.63 -20.50
N SER A 69 -7.44 5.90 -19.46
CA SER A 69 -7.61 4.43 -19.50
C SER A 69 -8.50 3.99 -20.65
N ASN A 70 -9.56 4.75 -20.88
CA ASN A 70 -10.58 4.46 -21.90
C ASN A 70 -10.04 4.72 -23.31
N CYS A 71 -9.10 5.65 -23.46
CA CYS A 71 -8.49 6.00 -24.74
C CYS A 71 -7.57 4.87 -25.23
N ILE A 72 -6.81 4.22 -24.32
CA ILE A 72 -5.88 3.13 -24.65
C ILE A 72 -6.58 2.06 -25.50
N GLN A 73 -7.75 1.60 -25.03
CA GLN A 73 -8.48 0.49 -25.66
C GLN A 73 -9.12 0.89 -26.98
N ALA A 74 -9.70 2.09 -27.04
CA ALA A 74 -10.29 2.60 -28.28
C ALA A 74 -9.21 2.74 -29.37
N MET A 75 -8.05 3.28 -29.02
CA MET A 75 -6.98 3.53 -29.99
C MET A 75 -6.32 2.23 -30.48
N ILE A 76 -6.10 1.24 -29.59
CA ILE A 76 -5.59 -0.08 -30.00
C ILE A 76 -6.58 -0.80 -30.91
N LYS A 77 -7.88 -0.74 -30.63
CA LYS A 77 -8.93 -1.37 -31.46
C LYS A 77 -9.09 -0.67 -32.82
N CYS A 78 -8.95 0.65 -32.88
CA CYS A 78 -9.06 1.40 -34.14
C CYS A 78 -7.81 1.25 -35.03
N GLY A 79 -6.64 0.97 -34.45
CA GLY A 79 -5.37 0.89 -35.16
C GLY A 79 -5.02 -0.48 -35.75
N HIS A 80 -5.61 -1.56 -35.25
CA HIS A 80 -5.33 -2.91 -35.75
C HIS A 80 -6.55 -3.82 -35.60
N ASP A 81 -6.96 -4.49 -36.68
CA ASP A 81 -7.76 -5.70 -36.60
C ASP A 81 -6.78 -6.89 -36.50
N PRO A 82 -6.65 -7.55 -35.34
CA PRO A 82 -5.72 -8.65 -35.17
C PRO A 82 -6.24 -9.97 -35.79
N ARG A 83 -7.46 -10.01 -36.36
CA ARG A 83 -8.08 -11.25 -36.91
C ARG A 83 -7.50 -11.73 -38.27
N PRO A 84 -7.12 -10.87 -39.24
CA PRO A 84 -6.72 -11.31 -40.59
C PRO A 84 -5.36 -12.03 -40.62
N THR A 85 -4.45 -11.74 -39.71
CA THR A 85 -3.09 -12.32 -39.65
C THR A 85 -3.06 -13.78 -39.21
N PHE A 86 -4.17 -14.34 -38.70
CA PHE A 86 -4.22 -15.71 -38.17
C PHE A 86 -4.90 -16.72 -39.11
N SER A 87 -5.21 -16.31 -40.35
CA SER A 87 -5.69 -17.22 -41.39
C SER A 87 -4.57 -18.11 -41.98
N GLY A 88 -3.32 -17.94 -41.58
CA GLY A 88 -2.21 -18.71 -42.12
C GLY A 88 -1.13 -18.95 -41.07
N THR A 89 -1.16 -20.10 -40.42
CA THR A 89 0.03 -20.65 -39.79
C THR A 89 0.49 -21.82 -40.63
N TYR A 90 1.63 -21.63 -41.30
CA TYR A 90 2.50 -22.70 -41.77
C TYR A 90 2.57 -23.79 -40.70
N GLY A 91 2.21 -25.02 -41.07
CA GLY A 91 2.30 -26.15 -40.15
C GLY A 91 3.76 -26.43 -39.78
N PRO A 92 4.01 -27.23 -38.73
CA PRO A 92 5.37 -27.68 -38.38
C PRO A 92 6.13 -28.31 -39.56
N LEU A 93 5.39 -28.94 -40.50
CA LEU A 93 5.93 -29.53 -41.73
C LEU A 93 6.35 -28.49 -42.77
N ASP A 94 5.62 -27.38 -42.91
CA ASP A 94 5.96 -26.33 -43.89
C ASP A 94 7.22 -25.58 -43.46
N LEU A 95 7.41 -25.37 -42.15
CA LEU A 95 8.58 -24.69 -41.58
C LEU A 95 9.89 -25.49 -41.78
N ALA A 96 9.81 -26.81 -41.88
CA ALA A 96 10.97 -27.67 -42.09
C ALA A 96 11.60 -27.44 -43.47
N GLU A 97 10.79 -27.15 -44.49
CA GLU A 97 11.16 -27.06 -45.90
C GLU A 97 11.51 -25.63 -46.37
N LEU A 98 11.32 -24.61 -45.54
CA LEU A 98 11.64 -23.22 -45.88
C LEU A 98 13.16 -22.99 -46.02
N ASP A 99 13.52 -22.19 -47.03
CA ASP A 99 14.86 -21.62 -47.16
C ASP A 99 15.15 -20.58 -46.06
N GLU A 100 16.43 -20.19 -45.91
CA GLU A 100 16.86 -19.29 -44.84
C GLU A 100 16.23 -17.88 -44.94
N HIS A 101 15.96 -17.39 -46.15
CA HIS A 101 15.40 -16.06 -46.36
C HIS A 101 13.89 -16.01 -46.06
N LEU A 102 13.16 -17.01 -46.53
CA LEU A 102 11.74 -17.22 -46.25
C LEU A 102 11.52 -17.52 -44.76
N LEU A 103 12.43 -18.24 -44.12
CA LEU A 103 12.37 -18.50 -42.69
C LEU A 103 12.54 -17.22 -41.86
N GLU A 104 13.47 -16.34 -42.24
CA GLU A 104 13.65 -15.04 -41.60
C GLU A 104 12.42 -14.14 -41.77
N ASN A 105 11.81 -14.11 -42.97
CA ASN A 105 10.58 -13.35 -43.21
C ASN A 105 9.40 -13.91 -42.40
N ALA A 106 9.23 -15.23 -42.38
CA ALA A 106 8.19 -15.89 -41.59
C ALA A 106 8.35 -15.65 -40.09
N TRP A 107 9.59 -15.67 -39.57
CA TRP A 107 9.87 -15.36 -38.17
C TRP A 107 9.52 -13.91 -37.83
N ARG A 108 9.84 -12.95 -38.71
CA ARG A 108 9.49 -11.53 -38.51
C ARG A 108 8.00 -11.27 -38.54
N GLU A 109 7.28 -11.89 -39.49
CA GLU A 109 5.81 -11.81 -39.55
C GLU A 109 5.17 -12.42 -38.30
N TRP A 110 5.67 -13.59 -37.87
CA TRP A 110 5.22 -14.22 -36.63
C TRP A 110 5.51 -13.34 -35.41
N ALA A 111 6.72 -12.78 -35.28
CA ALA A 111 7.12 -11.94 -34.16
C ALA A 111 6.28 -10.66 -34.10
N LEU A 112 5.93 -10.08 -35.25
CA LEU A 112 5.02 -8.94 -35.33
C LEU A 112 3.61 -9.32 -34.84
N GLY A 113 3.06 -10.44 -35.31
CA GLY A 113 1.75 -10.95 -34.87
C GLY A 113 1.70 -11.30 -33.38
N GLU A 114 2.75 -11.93 -32.85
CA GLU A 114 2.87 -12.24 -31.42
C GLU A 114 3.01 -10.96 -30.58
N SER A 115 3.73 -9.94 -31.08
CA SER A 115 3.84 -8.64 -30.40
C SER A 115 2.47 -7.95 -30.26
N GLN A 116 1.64 -8.02 -31.30
CA GLN A 116 0.29 -7.46 -31.31
C GLN A 116 -0.62 -8.23 -30.35
N ARG A 117 -0.56 -9.56 -30.36
CA ARG A 117 -1.30 -10.41 -29.42
C ARG A 117 -0.95 -10.09 -27.98
N ARG A 118 0.34 -10.04 -27.65
CA ARG A 118 0.83 -9.65 -26.31
C ARG A 118 0.40 -8.25 -25.93
N LEU A 119 0.36 -7.30 -26.88
CA LEU A 119 -0.17 -5.96 -26.66
C LEU A 119 -1.66 -5.98 -26.28
N CYS A 120 -2.51 -6.69 -27.03
CA CYS A 120 -3.94 -6.80 -26.74
C CYS A 120 -4.18 -7.39 -25.35
N TYR A 121 -3.52 -8.50 -25.02
CA TYR A 121 -3.64 -9.13 -23.70
C TYR A 121 -3.09 -8.25 -22.58
N SER A 122 -1.94 -7.58 -22.78
CA SER A 122 -1.38 -6.67 -21.78
C SER A 122 -2.31 -5.48 -21.52
N SER A 123 -2.94 -4.96 -22.57
CA SER A 123 -3.94 -3.90 -22.48
C SER A 123 -5.16 -4.34 -21.68
N TYR A 124 -5.67 -5.55 -21.96
CA TYR A 124 -6.79 -6.15 -21.25
C TYR A 124 -6.50 -6.37 -19.76
N ILE A 125 -5.35 -6.99 -19.46
CA ILE A 125 -4.90 -7.25 -18.10
C ILE A 125 -4.72 -5.93 -17.34
N LEU A 126 -4.12 -4.92 -17.98
CA LEU A 126 -3.96 -3.60 -17.38
C LEU A 126 -5.32 -2.97 -17.04
N ASP A 127 -6.30 -3.02 -17.95
CA ASP A 127 -7.65 -2.49 -17.71
C ASP A 127 -8.31 -3.15 -16.48
N ALA A 128 -8.23 -4.47 -16.37
CA ALA A 128 -8.72 -5.20 -15.21
C ALA A 128 -7.96 -4.81 -13.93
N HIS A 129 -6.63 -4.67 -13.96
CA HIS A 129 -5.84 -4.24 -12.81
C HIS A 129 -6.17 -2.81 -12.37
N VAL A 130 -6.41 -1.90 -13.31
CA VAL A 130 -6.82 -0.51 -13.03
C VAL A 130 -8.23 -0.49 -12.44
N SER A 131 -9.13 -1.31 -13.00
CA SER A 131 -10.48 -1.52 -12.44
C SER A 131 -10.43 -2.04 -11.00
N LEU A 132 -9.57 -3.02 -10.72
CA LEU A 132 -9.31 -3.54 -9.38
C LEU A 132 -8.78 -2.45 -8.45
N SER A 133 -7.79 -1.67 -8.89
CA SER A 133 -7.09 -0.70 -8.05
C SER A 133 -7.88 0.58 -7.76
N HIS A 134 -8.65 1.06 -8.74
CA HIS A 134 -9.30 2.37 -8.68
C HIS A 134 -10.82 2.31 -8.69
N GLY A 135 -11.40 1.11 -8.77
CA GLY A 135 -12.85 0.91 -8.77
C GLY A 135 -13.54 1.44 -10.03
N ILE A 136 -12.81 1.66 -11.12
CA ILE A 136 -13.40 2.00 -12.43
C ILE A 136 -13.93 0.76 -13.13
N GLN A 137 -14.69 0.93 -14.21
CA GLN A 137 -15.20 -0.19 -15.00
C GLN A 137 -14.15 -0.69 -15.98
N SER A 138 -14.02 -2.01 -16.09
CA SER A 138 -13.33 -2.63 -17.22
C SER A 138 -14.14 -2.40 -18.49
N ILE A 139 -13.51 -1.85 -19.52
CA ILE A 139 -14.16 -1.45 -20.77
C ILE A 139 -14.01 -2.52 -21.83
N VAL A 140 -12.97 -3.35 -21.74
CA VAL A 140 -12.75 -4.43 -22.70
C VAL A 140 -13.68 -5.61 -22.34
N PRO A 141 -14.69 -5.92 -23.16
CA PRO A 141 -15.46 -7.14 -22.98
C PRO A 141 -14.53 -8.32 -23.25
N TRP A 142 -14.65 -9.37 -22.43
CA TRP A 142 -13.92 -10.61 -22.69
C TRP A 142 -14.30 -11.23 -24.05
N VAL A 143 -15.49 -10.95 -24.57
CA VAL A 143 -15.99 -11.38 -25.89
C VAL A 143 -15.15 -10.83 -27.05
N ASP A 144 -14.49 -9.69 -26.85
CA ASP A 144 -13.60 -9.10 -27.86
C ASP A 144 -12.22 -9.80 -27.88
N MET A 145 -11.92 -10.66 -26.89
CA MET A 145 -10.67 -11.41 -26.75
C MET A 145 -10.75 -12.80 -27.39
N ASN A 146 -11.16 -12.85 -28.67
CA ASN A 146 -11.18 -14.08 -29.48
C ASN A 146 -9.82 -14.45 -30.08
N LEU A 147 -8.75 -13.76 -29.64
CA LEU A 147 -7.38 -14.05 -30.06
C LEU A 147 -6.84 -15.29 -29.33
N PRO A 148 -5.97 -16.07 -29.99
CA PRO A 148 -5.20 -17.09 -29.30
C PRO A 148 -4.39 -16.48 -28.14
N LEU A 149 -4.24 -17.22 -27.05
CA LEU A 149 -3.36 -16.85 -25.95
C LEU A 149 -1.91 -16.70 -26.42
N PRO A 150 -1.12 -15.80 -25.80
CA PRO A 150 0.29 -15.61 -26.13
C PRO A 150 1.10 -16.91 -26.11
N ALA A 151 2.03 -17.03 -27.05
CA ALA A 151 2.88 -18.19 -27.20
C ALA A 151 3.87 -18.32 -26.03
N PRO A 152 4.42 -19.52 -25.76
CA PRO A 152 5.41 -19.75 -24.71
C PRO A 152 6.64 -18.86 -24.84
N ASP A 153 7.32 -18.59 -23.72
CA ASP A 153 8.49 -17.71 -23.72
C ASP A 153 9.67 -18.25 -24.52
N GLU A 154 9.78 -19.57 -24.70
CA GLU A 154 10.78 -20.20 -25.55
C GLU A 154 10.70 -19.70 -27.01
N LEU A 155 9.49 -19.52 -27.55
CA LEU A 155 9.30 -18.99 -28.90
C LEU A 155 9.54 -17.48 -28.96
N TRP A 156 9.12 -16.76 -27.92
CA TRP A 156 9.21 -15.30 -27.87
C TRP A 156 10.65 -14.80 -27.65
N THR A 157 11.47 -15.56 -26.93
CA THR A 157 12.84 -15.18 -26.58
C THR A 157 13.90 -15.64 -27.58
N ALA A 158 13.50 -16.38 -28.62
CA ALA A 158 14.38 -16.78 -29.72
C ALA A 158 15.01 -15.55 -30.38
N LYS A 159 16.35 -15.57 -30.53
CA LYS A 159 17.11 -14.43 -31.08
C LYS A 159 17.31 -14.52 -32.59
N THR A 160 17.09 -15.71 -33.15
CA THR A 160 17.25 -15.99 -34.58
C THR A 160 16.07 -16.80 -35.09
N SER A 161 15.82 -16.70 -36.39
CA SER A 161 14.82 -17.50 -37.09
C SER A 161 15.08 -19.01 -37.00
N ILE A 162 16.34 -19.42 -36.86
CA ILE A 162 16.75 -20.82 -36.66
C ILE A 162 16.37 -21.31 -35.25
N GLU A 163 16.68 -20.54 -34.21
CA GLU A 163 16.29 -20.87 -32.82
C GLU A 163 14.76 -20.96 -32.70
N TRP A 164 14.04 -20.02 -33.34
CA TRP A 164 12.59 -20.02 -33.37
C TRP A 164 12.01 -21.27 -34.06
N LYS A 165 12.58 -21.68 -35.21
CA LYS A 165 12.21 -22.91 -35.91
C LYS A 165 12.42 -24.15 -35.02
N GLN A 166 13.56 -24.26 -34.35
CA GLN A 166 13.86 -25.38 -33.47
C GLN A 166 12.88 -25.46 -32.30
N ALA A 167 12.57 -24.33 -31.67
CA ALA A 167 11.60 -24.26 -30.59
C ALA A 167 10.17 -24.62 -31.07
N MET A 168 9.75 -24.15 -32.25
CA MET A 168 8.45 -24.52 -32.83
C MET A 168 8.35 -26.02 -33.10
N LEU A 169 9.38 -26.63 -33.70
CA LEU A 169 9.42 -28.06 -33.97
C LEU A 169 9.46 -28.91 -32.68
N GLY A 170 10.12 -28.40 -31.63
CA GLY A 170 10.15 -29.06 -30.32
C GLY A 170 8.79 -29.07 -29.60
N LEU A 171 8.01 -28.00 -29.75
CA LEU A 171 6.68 -27.82 -29.16
C LEU A 171 5.60 -28.63 -29.90
N PHE A 172 5.61 -28.59 -31.23
CA PHE A 172 4.58 -29.24 -32.06
C PHE A 172 5.07 -30.59 -32.60
N ARG A 173 5.03 -31.62 -31.76
CA ARG A 173 5.44 -33.00 -32.14
C ARG A 173 4.48 -33.71 -33.11
N SER A 174 3.31 -33.11 -33.40
CA SER A 174 2.27 -33.67 -34.28
C SER A 174 2.17 -32.87 -35.58
N PRO A 175 1.94 -33.54 -36.75
CA PRO A 175 1.67 -32.88 -38.03
C PRO A 175 0.48 -31.92 -38.01
N ARG A 176 -0.47 -32.14 -37.10
CA ARG A 176 -1.63 -31.28 -36.88
C ARG A 176 -1.53 -30.68 -35.49
N PRO A 177 -1.15 -29.39 -35.35
CA PRO A 177 -1.13 -28.74 -34.06
C PRO A 177 -2.56 -28.65 -33.49
N PRO A 178 -2.74 -28.76 -32.17
CA PRO A 178 -4.03 -28.54 -31.54
C PRO A 178 -4.51 -27.12 -31.81
N ARG A 179 -5.84 -26.94 -31.82
CA ARG A 179 -6.46 -25.63 -32.01
C ARG A 179 -5.90 -24.65 -30.95
N PRO A 180 -5.52 -23.43 -31.33
CA PRO A 180 -5.09 -22.43 -30.35
C PRO A 180 -6.21 -22.09 -29.37
N VAL A 181 -5.86 -22.01 -28.08
CA VAL A 181 -6.79 -21.70 -26.98
C VAL A 181 -6.96 -20.19 -26.88
N CYS A 182 -8.21 -19.72 -26.83
CA CYS A 182 -8.55 -18.31 -26.64
C CYS A 182 -9.04 -18.05 -25.21
N LEU A 183 -9.17 -16.78 -24.81
CA LEU A 183 -9.66 -16.44 -23.45
C LEU A 183 -11.07 -16.98 -23.17
N GLY A 184 -11.95 -16.95 -24.18
CA GLY A 184 -13.31 -17.50 -24.06
C GLY A 184 -13.33 -18.99 -23.72
N ASP A 185 -12.42 -19.77 -24.29
CA ASP A 185 -12.31 -21.21 -23.99
C ASP A 185 -11.90 -21.45 -22.53
N VAL A 186 -10.95 -20.65 -22.02
CA VAL A 186 -10.47 -20.76 -20.63
C VAL A 186 -11.50 -20.27 -19.61
N LEU A 187 -12.27 -19.24 -19.94
CA LEU A 187 -13.34 -18.75 -19.05
C LEU A 187 -14.51 -19.73 -18.99
N ALA A 188 -14.76 -20.49 -20.06
CA ALA A 188 -15.77 -21.55 -20.08
C ALA A 188 -15.29 -22.78 -19.31
N ASP A 189 -14.03 -23.17 -19.48
CA ASP A 189 -13.42 -24.29 -18.74
C ASP A 189 -11.91 -24.05 -18.49
N PRO A 190 -11.50 -23.73 -17.25
CA PRO A 190 -10.09 -23.48 -16.93
C PRO A 190 -9.21 -24.74 -17.06
N VAL A 191 -9.78 -25.95 -17.10
CA VAL A 191 -9.04 -27.21 -17.26
C VAL A 191 -8.40 -27.31 -18.66
N VAL A 192 -8.89 -26.54 -19.64
CA VAL A 192 -8.29 -26.47 -20.99
C VAL A 192 -6.81 -26.03 -20.94
N LEU A 193 -6.40 -25.26 -19.92
CA LEU A 193 -5.00 -24.86 -19.76
C LEU A 193 -4.08 -26.00 -19.33
N THR A 194 -4.59 -27.02 -18.62
CA THR A 194 -3.77 -28.20 -18.27
C THR A 194 -3.60 -29.13 -19.47
N THR A 195 -4.63 -29.24 -20.31
CA THR A 195 -4.57 -30.05 -21.55
C THR A 195 -3.70 -29.42 -22.63
N HIS A 196 -3.57 -28.10 -22.65
CA HIS A 196 -2.68 -27.34 -23.56
C HIS A 196 -1.40 -26.86 -22.85
N GLY A 197 -0.98 -27.56 -21.79
CA GLY A 197 0.23 -27.25 -21.04
C GLY A 197 1.46 -27.16 -21.95
N GLY A 198 2.25 -26.09 -21.79
CA GLY A 198 3.44 -25.83 -22.59
C GLY A 198 3.20 -25.17 -23.94
N LEU A 199 1.94 -25.03 -24.40
CA LEU A 199 1.62 -24.38 -25.69
C LEU A 199 1.25 -22.90 -25.56
N THR A 200 1.12 -22.39 -24.33
CA THR A 200 0.79 -21.00 -24.03
C THR A 200 1.71 -20.46 -22.96
N ASN A 201 1.91 -19.14 -22.92
CA ASN A 201 2.58 -18.50 -21.80
C ASN A 201 1.71 -18.60 -20.55
N THR A 202 2.26 -19.20 -19.50
CA THR A 202 1.55 -19.56 -18.26
C THR A 202 1.10 -18.33 -17.47
N ASP A 203 1.94 -17.31 -17.34
CA ASP A 203 1.63 -16.07 -16.64
C ASP A 203 0.60 -15.21 -17.39
N PHE A 204 0.67 -15.15 -18.72
CA PHE A 204 -0.35 -14.49 -19.54
C PHE A 204 -1.68 -15.23 -19.47
N ALA A 205 -1.69 -16.57 -19.57
CA ALA A 205 -2.90 -17.36 -19.43
C ALA A 205 -3.57 -17.13 -18.07
N ALA A 206 -2.79 -17.22 -16.98
CA ALA A 206 -3.29 -16.98 -15.63
C ALA A 206 -3.77 -15.54 -15.43
N SER A 207 -2.97 -14.53 -15.82
CA SER A 207 -3.35 -13.12 -15.68
C SER A 207 -4.60 -12.77 -16.47
N SER A 208 -4.74 -13.32 -17.68
CA SER A 208 -5.89 -13.06 -18.55
C SER A 208 -7.16 -13.70 -18.01
N PHE A 209 -7.08 -14.93 -17.52
CA PHE A 209 -8.19 -15.59 -16.86
C PHE A 209 -8.64 -14.82 -15.61
N LEU A 210 -7.69 -14.44 -14.75
CA LEU A 210 -7.97 -13.66 -13.54
C LEU A 210 -8.56 -12.27 -13.88
N ALA A 211 -8.09 -11.61 -14.93
CA ALA A 211 -8.68 -10.37 -15.43
C ALA A 211 -10.14 -10.55 -15.92
N GLY A 212 -10.45 -11.68 -16.55
CA GLY A 212 -11.80 -12.06 -16.93
C GLY A 212 -12.71 -12.32 -15.74
N MET A 213 -12.23 -13.12 -14.78
CA MET A 213 -12.96 -13.38 -13.54
C MET A 213 -13.24 -12.09 -12.77
N TRP A 214 -12.26 -11.17 -12.68
CA TRP A 214 -12.47 -9.86 -12.08
C TRP A 214 -13.58 -9.07 -12.77
N THR A 215 -13.61 -9.07 -14.12
CA THR A 215 -14.66 -8.38 -14.88
C THR A 215 -16.05 -8.93 -14.56
N LEU A 216 -16.20 -10.26 -14.51
CA LEU A 216 -17.46 -10.93 -14.16
C LEU A 216 -17.89 -10.68 -12.71
N ILE A 217 -16.94 -10.69 -11.76
CA ILE A 217 -17.19 -10.35 -10.36
C ILE A 217 -17.66 -8.90 -10.26
N ARG A 218 -17.07 -7.97 -11.01
CA ARG A 218 -17.50 -6.57 -11.01
C ARG A 218 -18.90 -6.37 -11.55
N GLU A 219 -19.31 -7.13 -12.55
CA GLU A 219 -20.68 -7.15 -13.04
C GLU A 219 -21.65 -7.68 -11.99
N LEU A 220 -21.32 -8.79 -11.33
CA LEU A 220 -22.09 -9.35 -10.23
C LEU A 220 -22.29 -8.30 -9.11
N HIS A 221 -21.24 -7.59 -8.74
CA HIS A 221 -21.30 -6.59 -7.67
C HIS A 221 -22.17 -5.40 -8.04
N ARG A 222 -22.11 -4.96 -9.30
CA ARG A 222 -23.00 -3.91 -9.80
C ARG A 222 -24.46 -4.35 -9.77
N PHE A 223 -24.72 -5.57 -10.23
CA PHE A 223 -26.05 -6.15 -10.24
C PHE A 223 -26.62 -6.27 -8.82
N ASP A 224 -25.82 -6.77 -7.88
CA ASP A 224 -26.18 -6.84 -6.47
C ASP A 224 -26.55 -5.45 -5.92
N ARG A 225 -25.71 -4.43 -6.12
CA ARG A 225 -25.98 -3.06 -5.64
C ARG A 225 -27.24 -2.42 -6.22
N ILE A 226 -27.52 -2.63 -7.50
CA ILE A 226 -28.74 -2.11 -8.14
C ILE A 226 -29.97 -2.77 -7.53
N THR A 227 -29.89 -4.08 -7.27
CA THR A 227 -31.04 -4.87 -6.84
C THR A 227 -31.19 -4.98 -5.32
N HIS A 228 -30.20 -4.57 -4.52
CA HIS A 228 -30.19 -4.64 -3.05
C HIS A 228 -31.34 -3.83 -2.38
N LYS A 229 -32.00 -2.92 -3.12
CA LYS A 229 -33.20 -2.20 -2.66
C LYS A 229 -34.53 -2.88 -3.06
N ALA A 230 -34.49 -3.85 -3.97
CA ALA A 230 -35.64 -4.62 -4.48
C ALA A 230 -35.65 -6.02 -3.85
N SER A 231 -36.25 -6.15 -2.68
CA SER A 231 -35.87 -7.12 -1.63
C SER A 231 -36.25 -8.60 -1.81
N THR A 232 -36.44 -9.16 -3.01
CA THR A 232 -36.84 -10.58 -3.09
C THR A 232 -36.48 -11.34 -4.37
N TRP A 233 -36.48 -10.69 -5.53
CA TRP A 233 -36.37 -11.42 -6.81
C TRP A 233 -34.94 -11.65 -7.29
N SER A 234 -33.96 -10.87 -6.80
CA SER A 234 -32.57 -10.91 -7.29
C SER A 234 -31.59 -11.66 -6.39
N SER A 235 -31.92 -11.93 -5.13
CA SER A 235 -30.99 -12.51 -4.16
C SER A 235 -30.53 -13.92 -4.56
N LEU A 236 -31.44 -14.76 -5.06
CA LEU A 236 -31.10 -16.10 -5.54
C LEU A 236 -30.15 -16.05 -6.76
N LEU A 237 -30.37 -15.10 -7.67
CA LEU A 237 -29.52 -14.92 -8.86
C LEU A 237 -28.11 -14.47 -8.47
N VAL A 238 -28.00 -13.52 -7.54
CA VAL A 238 -26.70 -13.05 -7.01
C VAL A 238 -25.96 -14.19 -6.33
N SER A 239 -26.62 -14.90 -5.41
CA SER A 239 -26.00 -16.01 -4.67
C SER A 239 -25.59 -17.17 -5.58
N SER A 240 -26.44 -17.54 -6.54
CA SER A 240 -26.12 -18.59 -7.52
C SER A 240 -24.93 -18.21 -8.38
N ARG A 241 -24.93 -16.99 -8.95
CA ARG A 241 -23.83 -16.51 -9.78
C ARG A 241 -22.52 -16.38 -8.99
N ARG A 242 -22.58 -15.96 -7.73
CA ARG A 242 -21.43 -15.92 -6.82
C ARG A 242 -20.83 -17.32 -6.61
N ALA A 243 -21.67 -18.30 -6.30
CA ALA A 243 -21.24 -19.68 -6.07
C ALA A 243 -20.61 -20.30 -7.33
N GLU A 244 -21.16 -20.01 -8.51
CA GLU A 244 -20.58 -20.42 -9.80
C GLU A 244 -19.18 -19.84 -10.00
N LEU A 245 -19.02 -18.51 -9.87
CA LEU A 245 -17.72 -17.85 -10.05
C LEU A 245 -16.66 -18.35 -9.06
N LEU A 246 -17.04 -18.57 -7.80
CA LEU A 246 -16.16 -19.16 -6.79
C LEU A 246 -15.77 -20.60 -7.11
N SER A 247 -16.71 -21.40 -7.64
CA SER A 247 -16.42 -22.78 -8.05
C SER A 247 -15.41 -22.83 -9.19
N VAL A 248 -15.54 -21.93 -10.17
CA VAL A 248 -14.61 -21.79 -11.29
C VAL A 248 -13.23 -21.32 -10.81
N LEU A 249 -13.16 -20.35 -9.89
CA LEU A 249 -11.89 -19.91 -9.28
C LEU A 249 -11.21 -21.03 -8.50
N ASN A 250 -11.95 -21.80 -7.70
CA ASN A 250 -11.42 -22.93 -6.92
C ASN A 250 -10.91 -24.06 -7.83
N LEU A 251 -11.62 -24.32 -8.94
CA LEU A 251 -11.17 -25.29 -9.94
C LEU A 251 -9.86 -24.82 -10.59
N PHE A 252 -9.77 -23.55 -10.99
CA PHE A 252 -8.53 -22.97 -11.53
C PHE A 252 -7.39 -23.01 -10.51
N GLU A 253 -7.65 -22.68 -9.24
CA GLU A 253 -6.65 -22.72 -8.18
C GLU A 253 -6.09 -24.15 -7.99
N SER A 254 -6.98 -25.13 -7.86
CA SER A 254 -6.62 -26.53 -7.58
C SER A 254 -5.94 -27.24 -8.76
N GLN A 255 -6.35 -26.95 -10.00
CA GLN A 255 -5.82 -27.63 -11.19
C GLN A 255 -4.62 -26.92 -11.79
N TYR A 256 -4.60 -25.58 -11.76
CA TYR A 256 -3.60 -24.79 -12.48
C TYR A 256 -2.59 -24.12 -11.55
N ILE A 257 -3.02 -23.42 -10.49
CA ILE A 257 -2.09 -22.74 -9.57
C ILE A 257 -1.35 -23.72 -8.65
N ALA A 258 -2.01 -24.80 -8.23
CA ALA A 258 -1.39 -25.82 -7.37
C ALA A 258 -0.29 -26.63 -8.06
N SER A 259 -0.28 -26.67 -9.40
CA SER A 259 0.72 -27.38 -10.20
C SER A 259 2.15 -26.83 -10.10
N GLN A 260 2.36 -25.72 -9.36
CA GLN A 260 3.64 -24.99 -9.19
C GLN A 260 4.27 -24.43 -10.48
N VAL A 261 3.60 -24.55 -11.63
CA VAL A 261 4.03 -23.98 -12.90
C VAL A 261 3.85 -22.45 -12.95
N VAL A 262 3.02 -21.90 -12.06
CA VAL A 262 2.59 -20.50 -12.07
C VAL A 262 3.34 -19.66 -11.03
N SER A 263 3.70 -18.42 -11.41
CA SER A 263 4.37 -17.47 -10.52
C SER A 263 3.62 -17.22 -9.20
N SER A 264 4.36 -17.01 -8.10
CA SER A 264 3.82 -16.63 -6.78
C SER A 264 2.95 -15.36 -6.84
N LYS A 265 3.21 -14.49 -7.83
CA LYS A 265 2.41 -13.32 -8.23
C LYS A 265 0.96 -13.66 -8.50
N MET A 266 0.72 -14.67 -9.34
CA MET A 266 -0.61 -15.05 -9.77
C MET A 266 -1.40 -15.68 -8.63
N ARG A 267 -0.73 -16.42 -7.74
CA ARG A 267 -1.36 -16.97 -6.53
C ARG A 267 -1.93 -15.87 -5.65
N LEU A 268 -1.15 -14.83 -5.36
CA LEU A 268 -1.60 -13.68 -4.58
C LEU A 268 -2.79 -12.97 -5.24
N LEU A 269 -2.74 -12.77 -6.56
CA LEU A 269 -3.83 -12.15 -7.32
C LEU A 269 -5.10 -13.01 -7.33
N CYS A 270 -4.96 -14.33 -7.44
CA CYS A 270 -6.08 -15.27 -7.36
C CYS A 270 -6.76 -15.21 -5.98
N GLU A 271 -5.99 -15.22 -4.88
CA GLU A 271 -6.57 -15.03 -3.54
C GLU A 271 -7.31 -13.69 -3.40
N ALA A 272 -6.74 -12.62 -3.96
CA ALA A 272 -7.36 -11.31 -3.94
C ALA A 272 -8.69 -11.26 -4.71
N ILE A 273 -8.74 -11.88 -5.90
CA ILE A 273 -9.96 -11.95 -6.70
C ILE A 273 -11.01 -12.83 -6.02
N SER A 274 -10.61 -13.98 -5.45
CA SER A 274 -11.50 -14.84 -4.65
C SER A 274 -12.05 -14.13 -3.42
N MET A 275 -11.22 -13.33 -2.72
CA MET A 275 -11.67 -12.47 -1.63
C MET A 275 -12.73 -11.46 -2.11
N HIS A 276 -12.48 -10.80 -3.24
CA HIS A 276 -13.43 -9.85 -3.81
C HIS A 276 -14.68 -10.51 -4.39
N ALA A 277 -14.68 -11.80 -4.74
CA ALA A 277 -15.91 -12.50 -5.13
C ALA A 277 -16.89 -12.64 -3.95
N MET A 278 -16.38 -12.59 -2.72
CA MET A 278 -17.15 -12.77 -1.48
C MET A 278 -17.54 -11.44 -0.84
N VAL A 279 -16.69 -10.41 -0.91
CA VAL A 279 -16.92 -9.10 -0.29
C VAL A 279 -16.71 -7.99 -1.31
N THR A 280 -17.59 -6.98 -1.31
CA THR A 280 -17.48 -5.90 -2.29
C THR A 280 -16.39 -4.87 -1.96
N PRO A 281 -15.62 -4.39 -2.96
CA PRO A 281 -14.67 -3.30 -2.79
C PRO A 281 -15.32 -1.98 -2.35
N ASP A 282 -16.62 -1.81 -2.54
CA ASP A 282 -17.36 -0.58 -2.18
C ASP A 282 -17.94 -0.63 -0.75
N ASP A 283 -18.19 -1.82 -0.21
CA ASP A 283 -18.52 -2.03 1.22
C ASP A 283 -17.28 -1.77 2.10
N LEU A 284 -16.12 -2.14 1.56
CA LEU A 284 -14.85 -1.61 2.03
C LEU A 284 -14.83 -0.12 1.67
N VAL A 285 -14.44 0.73 2.60
CA VAL A 285 -14.39 2.21 2.43
C VAL A 285 -13.33 2.65 1.38
N LEU A 286 -12.85 1.74 0.53
CA LEU A 286 -11.79 1.90 -0.46
C LEU A 286 -11.97 3.11 -1.39
N PRO A 287 -13.13 3.36 -2.04
CA PRO A 287 -13.25 4.48 -2.99
C PRO A 287 -13.15 5.85 -2.31
N LYS A 288 -13.51 5.92 -1.02
CA LYS A 288 -13.42 7.15 -0.20
C LYS A 288 -12.03 7.33 0.43
N LEU A 289 -11.26 6.25 0.57
CA LEU A 289 -9.89 6.28 1.11
C LEU A 289 -8.87 6.76 0.07
N THR A 290 -9.06 6.44 -1.22
CA THR A 290 -8.14 6.81 -2.30
C THR A 290 -8.32 8.25 -2.81
N THR A 291 -9.46 8.90 -2.53
CA THR A 291 -9.83 10.21 -3.11
C THR A 291 -9.92 11.37 -2.11
N LEU A 292 -10.04 11.11 -0.80
CA LEU A 292 -10.20 12.17 0.21
C LEU A 292 -8.88 12.54 0.90
N PRO A 293 -8.52 13.85 0.97
CA PRO A 293 -7.41 14.33 1.81
C PRO A 293 -7.68 14.20 3.32
N LEU A 294 -8.87 13.77 3.72
CA LEU A 294 -9.36 13.82 5.09
C LEU A 294 -10.22 12.58 5.38
N LEU A 295 -9.59 11.57 5.98
CA LEU A 295 -10.27 10.48 6.69
C LEU A 295 -11.17 10.94 7.84
N ASN A 296 -11.14 12.24 8.19
CA ASN A 296 -11.94 12.86 9.24
C ASN A 296 -13.42 13.02 8.90
N LYS A 297 -13.85 12.72 7.66
CA LYS A 297 -15.26 12.87 7.22
C LYS A 297 -15.90 11.58 6.69
N VAL A 298 -15.29 10.41 6.89
CA VAL A 298 -16.03 9.15 6.67
C VAL A 298 -16.90 8.91 7.91
N SER A 299 -18.12 9.45 7.89
CA SER A 299 -19.20 8.84 8.66
C SER A 299 -19.31 7.40 8.19
N VAL A 300 -19.05 6.43 9.07
CA VAL A 300 -19.43 5.03 8.84
C VAL A 300 -20.92 5.07 8.51
N PRO A 301 -21.35 4.77 7.28
CA PRO A 301 -22.77 4.76 6.99
C PRO A 301 -23.43 3.81 7.98
N SER A 302 -24.34 4.33 8.80
CA SER A 302 -25.23 3.54 9.66
C SER A 302 -26.24 2.74 8.84
N THR A 303 -26.25 2.93 7.53
CA THR A 303 -27.19 2.30 6.61
C THR A 303 -26.66 0.95 6.15
N THR A 304 -27.37 -0.08 6.64
CA THR A 304 -27.61 -1.39 6.04
C THR A 304 -26.46 -2.41 6.00
N VAL A 305 -26.13 -2.94 7.17
CA VAL A 305 -26.35 -4.39 7.39
C VAL A 305 -27.36 -4.47 8.54
N ASN A 306 -28.64 -4.42 8.20
CA ASN A 306 -29.69 -4.74 9.16
C ASN A 306 -29.52 -6.22 9.54
N GLY A 307 -29.24 -6.49 10.82
CA GLY A 307 -29.63 -7.74 11.47
C GLY A 307 -28.74 -8.98 11.34
N LEU A 308 -27.60 -8.95 10.64
CA LEU A 308 -26.68 -10.12 10.60
C LEU A 308 -25.41 -9.82 11.41
N LYS A 309 -25.17 -10.63 12.45
CA LYS A 309 -23.92 -10.60 13.21
C LYS A 309 -22.77 -10.81 12.22
N LEU A 310 -21.88 -9.82 12.10
CA LEU A 310 -20.70 -9.88 11.24
C LEU A 310 -19.84 -11.12 11.53
N SER A 311 -19.88 -11.61 12.78
CA SER A 311 -19.21 -12.83 13.23
C SER A 311 -19.82 -14.14 12.69
N THR A 312 -21.05 -14.12 12.16
CA THR A 312 -21.76 -15.32 11.69
C THR A 312 -21.99 -15.34 10.17
N ASN A 313 -21.59 -14.31 9.43
CA ASN A 313 -21.72 -14.32 7.97
C ASN A 313 -20.59 -15.14 7.33
N PHE A 314 -20.98 -16.22 6.65
CA PHE A 314 -20.07 -17.14 5.96
C PHE A 314 -19.18 -16.41 4.93
N GLU A 315 -19.73 -15.49 4.14
CA GLU A 315 -19.02 -14.82 3.05
C GLU A 315 -17.90 -13.91 3.57
N TYR A 316 -18.16 -13.19 4.67
CA TYR A 316 -17.15 -12.37 5.32
C TYR A 316 -16.05 -13.22 5.97
N ARG A 317 -16.40 -14.36 6.59
CA ARG A 317 -15.41 -15.29 7.16
C ARG A 317 -14.55 -15.92 6.08
N ALA A 318 -15.15 -16.31 4.96
CA ALA A 318 -14.43 -16.82 3.81
C ALA A 318 -13.49 -15.76 3.20
N ALA A 319 -13.91 -14.49 3.13
CA ALA A 319 -13.06 -13.40 2.67
C ALA A 319 -11.90 -13.10 3.64
N LEU A 320 -12.13 -13.18 4.96
CA LEU A 320 -11.08 -13.06 5.97
C LEU A 320 -10.06 -14.19 5.88
N TRP A 321 -10.51 -15.41 5.59
CA TRP A 321 -9.62 -16.54 5.32
C TRP A 321 -8.71 -16.26 4.12
N ARG A 322 -9.29 -15.82 2.99
CA ARG A 322 -8.52 -15.43 1.79
C ARG A 322 -7.54 -14.30 2.09
N THR A 323 -7.92 -13.37 2.97
CA THR A 323 -7.04 -12.28 3.41
C THR A 323 -5.80 -12.78 4.14
N GLY A 324 -5.93 -13.75 5.04
CA GLY A 324 -4.79 -14.39 5.72
C GLY A 324 -3.84 -15.05 4.72
N ARG A 325 -4.38 -15.71 3.69
CA ARG A 325 -3.56 -16.30 2.60
C ARG A 325 -2.82 -15.24 1.78
N ILE A 326 -3.41 -14.06 1.56
CA ILE A 326 -2.73 -12.93 0.89
C ILE A 326 -1.55 -12.44 1.74
N LEU A 327 -1.74 -12.26 3.06
CA LEU A 327 -0.67 -11.85 3.97
C LEU A 327 0.47 -12.87 4.00
N HIS A 328 0.12 -14.15 4.17
CA HIS A 328 1.09 -15.24 4.18
C HIS A 328 1.85 -15.37 2.85
N ALA A 329 1.18 -15.18 1.71
CA ALA A 329 1.83 -15.16 0.40
C ALA A 329 2.77 -13.95 0.24
N ALA A 330 2.37 -12.77 0.71
CA ALA A 330 3.17 -11.55 0.65
C ALA A 330 4.41 -11.61 1.56
N ALA A 331 4.31 -12.27 2.71
CA ALA A 331 5.40 -12.42 3.69
C ALA A 331 6.64 -13.13 3.13
N ARG A 332 6.45 -13.99 2.13
CA ARG A 332 7.51 -14.83 1.52
C ARG A 332 8.31 -14.10 0.44
N TRP A 333 7.96 -12.85 0.13
CA TRP A 333 8.60 -12.09 -0.94
C TRP A 333 9.75 -11.24 -0.42
N VAL A 334 10.74 -11.01 -1.29
CA VAL A 334 11.86 -10.14 -0.96
C VAL A 334 11.36 -8.68 -0.83
N PRO A 335 11.79 -7.95 0.21
CA PRO A 335 11.47 -6.53 0.35
C PRO A 335 11.74 -5.73 -0.93
N GLY A 336 10.73 -4.99 -1.41
CA GLY A 336 10.81 -4.18 -2.63
C GLY A 336 10.42 -4.87 -3.94
N GLU A 337 10.14 -6.17 -3.95
CA GLU A 337 9.67 -6.88 -5.16
C GLU A 337 8.17 -6.77 -5.40
N LEU A 338 7.38 -6.53 -4.35
CA LEU A 338 5.93 -6.38 -4.43
C LEU A 338 5.58 -5.01 -5.05
N ASN A 339 5.01 -5.02 -6.25
CA ASN A 339 4.64 -3.80 -6.99
C ASN A 339 3.30 -3.97 -7.72
N GLY A 340 2.81 -2.89 -8.35
CA GLY A 340 1.67 -2.95 -9.25
C GLY A 340 0.37 -3.37 -8.57
N VAL A 341 -0.37 -4.28 -9.19
CA VAL A 341 -1.64 -4.79 -8.67
C VAL A 341 -1.47 -5.65 -7.39
N TYR A 342 -0.29 -6.23 -7.16
CA TYR A 342 -0.06 -7.12 -6.04
C TYR A 342 0.01 -6.36 -4.71
N ILE A 343 0.58 -5.15 -4.71
CA ILE A 343 0.57 -4.28 -3.53
C ILE A 343 -0.85 -3.74 -3.26
N VAL A 344 -1.63 -3.52 -4.31
CA VAL A 344 -3.06 -3.16 -4.20
C VAL A 344 -3.87 -4.30 -3.59
N ALA A 345 -3.62 -5.54 -4.00
CA ALA A 345 -4.25 -6.72 -3.39
C ALA A 345 -3.94 -6.83 -1.89
N LEU A 346 -2.67 -6.63 -1.48
CA LEU A 346 -2.27 -6.58 -0.08
C LEU A 346 -2.95 -5.42 0.67
N PHE A 347 -3.08 -4.25 0.04
CA PHE A 347 -3.77 -3.10 0.59
C PHE A 347 -5.28 -3.37 0.81
N HIS A 348 -5.95 -4.04 -0.12
CA HIS A 348 -7.36 -4.41 0.02
C HIS A 348 -7.58 -5.41 1.16
N ALA A 349 -6.71 -6.41 1.26
CA ALA A 349 -6.63 -7.34 2.38
C ALA A 349 -6.48 -6.60 3.73
N ALA A 350 -5.52 -5.68 3.82
CA ALA A 350 -5.29 -4.88 5.02
C ALA A 350 -6.52 -4.04 5.42
N ILE A 351 -7.22 -3.44 4.45
CA ILE A 351 -8.44 -2.66 4.72
C ILE A 351 -9.57 -3.56 5.22
N LEU A 352 -9.77 -4.74 4.64
CA LEU A 352 -10.80 -5.67 5.08
C LEU A 352 -10.58 -6.12 6.53
N LEU A 353 -9.34 -6.49 6.88
CA LEU A 353 -8.97 -6.80 8.27
C LEU A 353 -9.22 -5.61 9.20
N TRP A 354 -8.72 -4.43 8.83
CA TRP A 354 -8.90 -3.23 9.63
C TRP A 354 -10.38 -2.87 9.85
N TRP A 355 -11.20 -2.98 8.81
CA TRP A 355 -12.64 -2.71 8.89
C TRP A 355 -13.35 -3.73 9.80
N TYR A 356 -13.00 -5.01 9.70
CA TYR A 356 -13.53 -6.06 10.57
C TYR A 356 -13.19 -5.80 12.04
N CYS A 357 -11.93 -5.47 12.33
CA CYS A 357 -11.45 -5.11 13.68
C CYS A 357 -12.24 -3.94 14.28
N ILE A 358 -12.52 -2.89 13.50
CA ILE A 358 -13.33 -1.75 13.97
C ILE A 358 -14.77 -2.14 14.27
N LYS A 359 -15.37 -3.00 13.44
CA LYS A 359 -16.75 -3.42 13.64
C LYS A 359 -16.92 -4.29 14.89
N LEU A 360 -15.93 -5.14 15.19
CA LEU A 360 -15.89 -5.89 16.45
C LEU A 360 -15.86 -4.94 17.67
N LEU A 361 -15.00 -3.93 17.65
CA LEU A 361 -14.94 -2.90 18.71
C LEU A 361 -16.27 -2.13 18.90
N CYS A 362 -17.03 -1.93 17.82
CA CYS A 362 -18.32 -1.25 17.88
C CYS A 362 -19.44 -2.14 18.44
N GLN A 363 -19.38 -3.47 18.24
CA GLN A 363 -20.37 -4.41 18.73
C GLN A 363 -20.25 -4.66 20.25
N ASP A 364 -19.03 -4.64 20.80
CA ASP A 364 -18.78 -4.88 22.22
C ASP A 364 -19.14 -3.72 23.17
N ARG A 365 -19.48 -2.53 22.66
CA ARG A 365 -19.99 -1.44 23.53
C ARG A 365 -21.35 -1.74 24.16
N HIS A 366 -22.01 -2.85 23.78
CA HIS A 366 -23.30 -3.27 24.32
C HIS A 366 -23.25 -4.53 25.20
N VAL A 367 -22.07 -5.12 25.46
CA VAL A 367 -21.97 -6.29 26.35
C VAL A 367 -21.02 -5.99 27.51
N SER A 368 -21.60 -5.38 28.55
CA SER A 368 -21.00 -5.37 29.88
C SER A 368 -20.92 -6.79 30.44
N GLY A 369 -19.71 -7.28 30.65
CA GLY A 369 -19.42 -8.38 31.57
C GLY A 369 -19.72 -9.78 31.04
N THR A 370 -18.76 -10.42 30.38
CA THR A 370 -18.48 -11.84 30.60
C THR A 370 -17.00 -12.10 30.34
N CYS A 371 -16.35 -12.73 31.31
CA CYS A 371 -14.98 -13.23 31.20
C CYS A 371 -15.00 -14.35 30.15
N ILE A 372 -14.40 -14.13 28.98
CA ILE A 372 -14.36 -15.13 27.91
C ILE A 372 -13.30 -16.18 28.29
N SER A 373 -13.74 -17.41 28.55
CA SER A 373 -12.87 -18.57 28.77
C SER A 373 -11.99 -18.80 27.53
N ARG A 374 -10.73 -19.23 27.73
CA ARG A 374 -9.77 -19.68 26.70
C ARG A 374 -10.45 -20.49 25.57
N ALA A 375 -10.94 -19.81 24.54
CA ALA A 375 -11.49 -20.42 23.34
C ALA A 375 -10.34 -20.70 22.38
N CYS A 376 -10.40 -21.79 21.62
CA CYS A 376 -9.40 -22.13 20.62
C CYS A 376 -9.20 -20.97 19.62
N VAL A 377 -7.96 -20.55 19.43
CA VAL A 377 -7.56 -19.46 18.51
C VAL A 377 -7.24 -20.06 17.14
N CYS A 378 -7.75 -19.44 16.07
CA CYS A 378 -7.46 -19.82 14.69
C CYS A 378 -6.64 -18.71 14.01
N VAL A 379 -5.47 -19.08 13.49
CA VAL A 379 -4.50 -18.15 12.89
C VAL A 379 -4.74 -18.08 11.38
N LEU A 380 -5.12 -16.90 10.88
CA LEU A 380 -5.56 -16.70 9.49
C LEU A 380 -4.43 -16.84 8.46
N ASP A 381 -3.22 -16.46 8.83
CA ASP A 381 -1.99 -16.51 8.03
C ASP A 381 -1.12 -17.74 8.33
N GLY A 382 -1.70 -18.73 9.02
CA GLY A 382 -1.10 -20.03 9.33
C GLY A 382 -1.37 -21.13 8.30
N ASP A 383 -1.42 -22.38 8.75
CA ASP A 383 -1.59 -23.55 7.87
C ASP A 383 -2.93 -23.58 7.12
N SER A 384 -2.88 -23.98 5.85
CA SER A 384 -4.03 -24.00 4.94
C SER A 384 -5.12 -25.02 5.30
N SER A 385 -4.88 -25.91 6.26
CA SER A 385 -5.83 -26.93 6.72
C SER A 385 -6.93 -26.38 7.65
N LEU A 386 -6.83 -25.11 8.05
CA LEU A 386 -7.70 -24.49 9.06
C LEU A 386 -8.95 -23.81 8.48
N GLU A 387 -9.19 -23.89 7.17
CA GLU A 387 -10.32 -23.26 6.48
C GLU A 387 -11.68 -23.61 7.13
N HIS A 388 -11.93 -24.89 7.41
CA HIS A 388 -13.18 -25.34 8.04
C HIS A 388 -13.40 -24.72 9.44
N GLN A 389 -12.33 -24.43 10.18
CA GLN A 389 -12.40 -23.81 11.51
C GLN A 389 -12.73 -22.31 11.39
N VAL A 390 -12.16 -21.63 10.40
CA VAL A 390 -12.45 -20.21 10.11
C VAL A 390 -13.88 -20.02 9.58
N LEU A 391 -14.42 -20.97 8.83
CA LEU A 391 -15.80 -20.90 8.32
C LEU A 391 -16.85 -21.26 9.39
N GLY A 392 -16.51 -22.14 10.35
CA GLY A 392 -17.44 -22.74 11.31
C GLY A 392 -17.95 -21.85 12.45
N GLY A 393 -17.49 -20.60 12.61
CA GLY A 393 -18.07 -19.68 13.61
C GLY A 393 -17.47 -19.75 15.02
N GLN A 394 -16.81 -20.86 15.38
CA GLN A 394 -16.57 -21.24 16.78
C GLN A 394 -15.22 -20.81 17.37
N PHE A 395 -14.33 -20.24 16.56
CA PHE A 395 -12.96 -19.90 16.95
C PHE A 395 -12.73 -18.39 16.93
N GLU A 396 -11.85 -17.92 17.83
CA GLU A 396 -11.36 -16.54 17.83
C GLU A 396 -10.27 -16.39 16.76
N LEU A 397 -10.35 -15.36 15.92
CA LEU A 397 -9.43 -15.17 14.79
C LEU A 397 -8.20 -14.36 15.23
N ALA A 398 -7.01 -14.78 14.79
CA ALA A 398 -5.75 -14.13 15.07
C ALA A 398 -4.83 -14.08 13.84
N LEU A 399 -3.77 -13.26 13.91
CA LEU A 399 -2.63 -13.27 12.99
C LEU A 399 -1.38 -13.83 13.70
N LEU A 400 -0.40 -14.31 12.94
CA LEU A 400 0.92 -14.64 13.45
C LEU A 400 1.55 -13.37 14.05
N GLY A 401 2.13 -13.51 15.25
CA GLY A 401 2.80 -12.40 15.93
C GLY A 401 4.17 -12.07 15.31
N GLN A 402 4.92 -11.19 15.98
CA GLN A 402 6.27 -10.80 15.57
C GLN A 402 7.30 -11.91 15.82
N GLY A 403 7.33 -12.91 14.93
CA GLY A 403 8.32 -13.98 14.91
C GLY A 403 7.74 -15.38 15.20
N PRO A 404 8.49 -16.45 14.87
CA PRO A 404 8.00 -17.83 14.95
C PRO A 404 7.59 -18.28 16.36
N ASP A 405 8.14 -17.65 17.41
CA ASP A 405 7.86 -17.98 18.82
C ASP A 405 6.92 -16.99 19.53
N SER A 406 6.39 -16.01 18.81
CA SER A 406 5.51 -14.98 19.38
C SER A 406 4.06 -15.46 19.49
N PRO A 407 3.32 -15.07 20.54
CA PRO A 407 1.92 -15.48 20.68
C PRO A 407 1.08 -14.89 19.53
N PRO A 408 0.08 -15.65 19.01
CA PRO A 408 -0.83 -15.14 17.99
C PRO A 408 -1.54 -13.88 18.47
N VAL A 409 -1.66 -12.89 17.58
CA VAL A 409 -2.29 -11.62 17.88
C VAL A 409 -3.78 -11.69 17.52
N PRO A 410 -4.70 -11.69 18.49
CA PRO A 410 -6.13 -11.75 18.21
C PRO A 410 -6.59 -10.49 17.46
N LEU A 411 -7.52 -10.64 16.52
CA LEU A 411 -8.04 -9.51 15.73
C LEU A 411 -8.76 -8.44 16.59
N MET A 412 -9.09 -8.78 17.85
CA MET A 412 -9.59 -7.83 18.85
C MET A 412 -8.52 -6.83 19.30
N ASP A 413 -7.23 -7.23 19.27
CA ASP A 413 -6.09 -6.34 19.49
C ASP A 413 -5.78 -5.57 18.20
N VAL A 414 -6.53 -4.48 17.98
CA VAL A 414 -6.40 -3.65 16.77
C VAL A 414 -4.99 -3.06 16.62
N PRO A 415 -4.33 -2.51 17.67
CA PRO A 415 -2.93 -2.09 17.58
C PRO A 415 -1.99 -3.21 17.13
N GLY A 416 -2.03 -4.38 17.78
CA GLY A 416 -1.16 -5.51 17.44
C GLY A 416 -1.42 -6.04 16.02
N THR A 417 -2.70 -6.15 15.64
CA THR A 417 -3.11 -6.62 14.30
C THR A 417 -2.57 -5.68 13.21
N MET A 418 -2.65 -4.36 13.41
CA MET A 418 -2.12 -3.39 12.45
C MET A 418 -0.59 -3.41 12.40
N GLU A 419 0.07 -3.69 13.52
CA GLU A 419 1.52 -3.85 13.57
C GLU A 419 1.97 -5.10 12.80
N CYS A 420 1.27 -6.23 12.94
CA CYS A 420 1.48 -7.43 12.14
C CYS A 420 1.29 -7.13 10.64
N ILE A 421 0.21 -6.46 10.24
CA ILE A 421 -0.04 -6.09 8.82
C ILE A 421 1.12 -5.25 8.25
N ILE A 422 1.73 -4.39 9.06
CA ILE A 422 2.81 -3.50 8.62
C ILE A 422 4.13 -4.23 8.51
N LEU A 423 4.42 -5.16 9.43
CA LEU A 423 5.61 -6.01 9.36
C LEU A 423 5.54 -7.00 8.20
N HIS A 424 4.34 -7.47 7.84
CA HIS A 424 4.10 -8.29 6.66
C HIS A 424 4.04 -7.46 5.36
N SER A 425 4.14 -6.13 5.44
CA SER A 425 4.25 -5.25 4.28
C SER A 425 5.72 -4.99 3.96
N PRO A 426 6.27 -5.49 2.83
CA PRO A 426 7.67 -5.27 2.44
C PRO A 426 8.04 -3.80 2.13
N ALA A 427 7.17 -2.84 2.44
CA ALA A 427 7.37 -1.41 2.18
C ALA A 427 8.03 -0.63 3.32
N ALA A 428 8.30 -1.26 4.47
CA ALA A 428 9.03 -0.64 5.57
C ALA A 428 10.44 -1.21 5.66
N ASN A 429 11.30 -0.88 4.69
CA ASN A 429 12.73 -0.90 5.00
C ASN A 429 12.95 0.15 6.10
N PRO A 430 13.44 -0.23 7.31
CA PRO A 430 14.15 0.73 8.12
C PRO A 430 15.28 1.26 7.23
N MET A 431 15.29 2.57 6.98
CA MET A 431 16.37 3.21 6.21
C MET A 431 17.71 2.68 6.70
N ASP A 432 18.53 2.21 5.74
CA ASP A 432 19.90 1.75 5.90
C ASP A 432 20.57 2.30 7.16
N ALA A 433 20.64 1.46 8.21
CA ALA A 433 21.29 1.80 9.47
C ALA A 433 22.78 2.12 9.29
N GLU A 434 23.37 1.84 8.12
CA GLU A 434 24.77 2.15 7.78
C GLU A 434 24.97 3.48 7.04
N SER A 435 23.94 4.07 6.40
CA SER A 435 24.09 5.34 5.66
C SER A 435 23.68 6.59 6.45
N SER A 436 23.00 6.42 7.58
CA SER A 436 22.53 7.55 8.41
C SER A 436 23.71 8.27 9.09
N PRO A 437 23.79 9.62 9.04
CA PRO A 437 24.87 10.40 9.64
C PRO A 437 24.94 10.33 11.17
N TYR A 438 23.90 9.78 11.82
CA TYR A 438 23.79 9.58 13.26
C TYR A 438 23.01 8.29 13.56
N ILE A 439 23.17 7.77 14.78
CA ILE A 439 22.34 6.68 15.30
C ILE A 439 20.98 7.27 15.66
N PHE A 440 19.92 6.63 15.20
CA PHE A 440 18.55 7.06 15.44
C PHE A 440 17.78 5.96 16.15
N GLU A 441 17.35 6.23 17.38
CA GLU A 441 16.46 5.39 18.16
C GLU A 441 15.10 6.06 18.23
N ARG A 442 14.07 5.34 17.81
CA ARG A 442 12.72 5.86 17.68
C ARG A 442 11.83 5.28 18.77
N ASP A 443 10.91 6.10 19.27
CA ASP A 443 9.83 5.68 20.20
C ASP A 443 10.31 5.09 21.53
N VAL A 444 11.47 5.56 22.00
CA VAL A 444 12.03 5.24 23.32
C VAL A 444 11.04 5.67 24.42
N SER A 445 10.75 4.74 25.32
CA SER A 445 9.82 4.95 26.43
C SER A 445 10.53 5.58 27.62
N ILE A 446 9.99 6.70 28.09
CA ILE A 446 10.37 7.33 29.35
C ILE A 446 9.21 7.15 30.32
N GLN A 447 9.44 6.42 31.40
CA GLN A 447 8.43 6.24 32.45
C GLN A 447 8.34 7.50 33.29
N LEU A 448 7.17 8.13 33.31
CA LEU A 448 6.90 9.31 34.13
C LEU A 448 6.25 8.85 35.43
N LYS A 449 6.85 9.14 36.57
CA LYS A 449 6.27 8.93 37.91
C LYS A 449 5.11 9.88 38.14
N SER A 450 5.20 11.12 37.65
CA SER A 450 4.08 12.05 37.51
C SER A 450 3.08 11.57 36.44
N ASN A 451 1.87 12.12 36.43
CA ASN A 451 0.82 11.79 35.45
C ASN A 451 0.36 10.31 35.43
N ASN A 452 -0.03 9.78 36.59
CA ASN A 452 -0.58 8.42 36.73
C ASN A 452 0.32 7.32 36.15
N GLN A 453 1.64 7.45 36.27
CA GLN A 453 2.61 6.47 35.75
C GLN A 453 2.54 6.29 34.22
N THR A 454 2.23 7.36 33.49
CA THR A 454 2.16 7.31 32.02
C THR A 454 3.54 7.25 31.37
N VAL A 455 3.57 6.96 30.07
CA VAL A 455 4.80 6.88 29.27
C VAL A 455 4.92 8.09 28.34
N ALA A 456 6.05 8.79 28.39
CA ALA A 456 6.44 9.73 27.34
C ALA A 456 7.25 9.00 26.25
N ARG A 457 6.96 9.29 24.99
CA ARG A 457 7.67 8.74 23.83
C ARG A 457 8.69 9.72 23.30
N ALA A 458 9.91 9.24 23.09
CA ALA A 458 11.04 10.03 22.66
C ALA A 458 11.74 9.47 21.43
N ASN A 459 12.33 10.36 20.66
CA ASN A 459 13.28 10.05 19.60
C ASN A 459 14.68 10.51 20.05
N VAL A 460 15.65 9.61 19.98
CA VAL A 460 17.05 9.86 20.36
C VAL A 460 17.93 9.86 19.12
N TYR A 461 18.70 10.93 18.93
CA TYR A 461 19.65 11.07 17.83
C TYR A 461 21.06 11.19 18.41
N ARG A 462 21.91 10.18 18.20
CA ARG A 462 23.24 10.09 18.82
C ARG A 462 24.37 10.17 17.79
N PRO A 463 25.47 10.87 18.09
CA PRO A 463 26.69 10.78 17.29
C PRO A 463 27.24 9.34 17.31
N ARG A 464 27.80 8.87 16.18
CA ARG A 464 28.37 7.50 16.09
C ARG A 464 29.70 7.34 16.82
N ASN A 465 30.52 8.39 16.82
CA ASN A 465 31.92 8.32 17.26
C ASN A 465 32.12 8.85 18.69
N VAL A 466 31.05 8.98 19.48
CA VAL A 466 31.12 9.50 20.85
C VAL A 466 30.34 8.56 21.75
N GLU A 467 31.02 8.01 22.75
CA GLU A 467 30.43 7.08 23.71
C GLU A 467 29.46 7.79 24.66
N ARG A 468 29.89 8.93 25.23
CA ARG A 468 29.08 9.79 26.12
C ARG A 468 29.12 11.24 25.68
N ALA A 469 27.94 11.83 25.48
CA ALA A 469 27.79 13.18 24.95
C ALA A 469 26.79 14.02 25.78
N PRO A 470 26.91 15.36 25.75
CA PRO A 470 25.89 16.25 26.31
C PRO A 470 24.58 16.14 25.52
N VAL A 471 23.45 16.30 26.21
CA VAL A 471 22.11 16.04 25.66
C VAL A 471 21.35 17.36 25.46
N LEU A 472 20.76 17.55 24.28
CA LEU A 472 19.85 18.65 23.99
C LEU A 472 18.42 18.13 23.97
N ILE A 473 17.53 18.69 24.79
CA ILE A 473 16.16 18.20 24.95
C ILE A 473 15.13 19.22 24.50
N THR A 474 14.11 18.73 23.78
CA THR A 474 12.82 19.40 23.56
C THR A 474 11.68 18.51 24.02
N TYR A 475 10.75 19.07 24.80
CA TYR A 475 9.53 18.41 25.29
C TYR A 475 8.31 19.28 24.96
N GLY A 476 7.34 18.75 24.22
CA GLY A 476 6.16 19.54 23.85
C GLY A 476 5.16 18.86 22.91
N PRO A 477 4.14 19.61 22.44
CA PRO A 477 2.93 19.05 21.84
C PRO A 477 2.90 19.01 20.31
N TYR A 478 3.99 19.39 19.65
CA TYR A 478 4.00 19.57 18.19
C TYR A 478 4.25 18.29 17.39
N GLY A 479 4.39 17.14 18.05
CA GLY A 479 4.58 15.85 17.40
C GLY A 479 6.02 15.65 16.93
N LYS A 480 6.77 14.84 17.67
CA LYS A 480 8.21 14.61 17.47
C LYS A 480 8.57 14.04 16.08
N ASP A 481 7.59 13.40 15.43
CA ASP A 481 7.73 12.75 14.13
C ASP A 481 7.27 13.62 12.96
N ILE A 482 6.76 14.84 13.16
CA ILE A 482 6.28 15.69 12.07
C ILE A 482 7.46 16.34 11.32
N PRO A 483 7.66 16.04 10.02
CA PRO A 483 8.74 16.64 9.24
C PRO A 483 8.47 18.13 9.01
N TYR A 484 9.49 18.97 9.22
CA TYR A 484 9.35 20.42 9.03
C TYR A 484 8.89 20.78 7.61
N GLN A 485 9.49 20.17 6.59
CA GLN A 485 9.14 20.42 5.19
C GLN A 485 7.64 20.19 4.87
N ASP A 486 6.98 19.27 5.59
CA ASP A 486 5.57 18.93 5.37
C ASP A 486 4.66 19.88 6.18
N PHE A 487 5.12 20.33 7.35
CA PHE A 487 4.36 21.21 8.23
C PHE A 487 4.31 22.67 7.75
N LEU A 488 5.46 23.22 7.33
CA LEU A 488 5.58 24.61 6.91
C LEU A 488 6.67 24.79 5.84
N LYS A 489 6.37 24.31 4.63
CA LYS A 489 7.29 24.26 3.49
C LYS A 489 8.01 25.58 3.20
N HIS A 490 7.27 26.70 3.13
CA HIS A 490 7.85 28.01 2.82
C HIS A 490 8.96 28.39 3.80
N SER A 491 8.69 28.30 5.10
CA SER A 491 9.68 28.57 6.16
C SER A 491 10.83 27.57 6.13
N PHE A 492 10.55 26.28 5.84
CA PHE A 492 11.60 25.29 5.69
C PHE A 492 12.55 25.62 4.52
N ASP A 493 12.02 26.09 3.39
CA ASP A 493 12.82 26.41 2.20
C ASP A 493 13.85 27.52 2.49
N GLU A 494 13.53 28.48 3.37
CA GLU A 494 14.40 29.59 3.79
C GLU A 494 15.55 29.21 4.74
N ILE A 495 15.46 28.04 5.41
CA ILE A 495 16.48 27.63 6.39
C ILE A 495 17.82 27.36 5.68
N ASN A 496 18.91 27.71 6.36
CA ASN A 496 20.26 27.37 5.93
C ASN A 496 20.37 25.86 5.64
N PRO A 497 20.80 25.43 4.44
CA PRO A 497 20.92 24.01 4.09
C PRO A 497 21.73 23.16 5.07
N LYS A 498 22.69 23.77 5.80
CA LYS A 498 23.48 23.07 6.83
C LYS A 498 22.65 22.64 8.04
N HIS A 499 21.50 23.26 8.28
CA HIS A 499 20.57 22.97 9.38
C HIS A 499 19.34 22.18 8.90
N LYS A 500 19.45 21.53 7.73
CA LYS A 500 18.42 20.66 7.17
C LYS A 500 18.89 19.21 7.22
N SER A 501 18.08 18.34 7.78
CA SER A 501 18.27 16.89 7.79
C SER A 501 16.93 16.18 7.59
N ALA A 502 16.98 14.87 7.34
CA ALA A 502 15.77 14.06 7.15
C ALA A 502 14.80 14.11 8.35
N HIS A 503 15.31 14.43 9.54
CA HIS A 503 14.55 14.47 10.80
C HIS A 503 14.38 15.90 11.36
N SER A 504 14.58 16.94 10.53
CA SER A 504 14.27 18.32 10.92
C SER A 504 12.79 18.45 11.29
N SER A 505 12.51 19.11 12.41
CA SER A 505 11.14 19.41 12.86
C SER A 505 11.05 20.85 13.34
N PHE A 506 9.87 21.45 13.16
CA PHE A 506 9.60 22.85 13.42
C PHE A 506 9.95 23.23 14.86
N GLU A 507 10.65 24.36 15.06
CA GLU A 507 11.06 24.92 16.36
C GLU A 507 11.99 24.04 17.24
N THR A 508 12.48 22.92 16.72
CA THR A 508 13.41 22.00 17.44
C THR A 508 14.83 22.04 16.86
N PRO A 509 15.87 21.70 17.63
CA PRO A 509 17.23 21.57 17.12
C PRO A 509 17.31 20.51 16.00
N ASP A 510 18.02 20.83 14.91
CA ASP A 510 18.23 19.88 13.82
C ASP A 510 19.22 18.76 14.25
N PRO A 511 18.81 17.48 14.24
CA PRO A 511 19.67 16.40 14.71
C PRO A 511 20.92 16.23 13.84
N GLY A 512 20.86 16.50 12.52
CA GLY A 512 22.02 16.38 11.65
C GLY A 512 23.11 17.40 11.94
N PHE A 513 22.74 18.63 12.32
CA PHE A 513 23.68 19.65 12.73
C PHE A 513 24.32 19.36 14.10
N TRP A 514 23.49 19.08 15.11
CA TRP A 514 23.96 18.97 16.50
C TRP A 514 24.72 17.67 16.79
N THR A 515 24.35 16.56 16.15
CA THR A 515 25.13 15.30 16.28
C THR A 515 26.52 15.43 15.67
N LYS A 516 26.69 16.16 14.56
CA LYS A 516 28.01 16.49 14.00
C LYS A 516 28.86 17.35 14.93
N LYS A 517 28.23 18.06 15.87
CA LYS A 517 28.91 18.84 16.92
C LYS A 517 29.13 18.04 18.21
N GLY A 518 28.82 16.74 18.22
CA GLY A 518 29.03 15.86 19.35
C GLY A 518 27.93 15.92 20.43
N TYR A 519 26.75 16.44 20.10
CA TYR A 519 25.60 16.45 21.02
C TYR A 519 24.61 15.33 20.69
N VAL A 520 23.98 14.77 21.72
CA VAL A 520 22.76 13.97 21.54
C VAL A 520 21.57 14.90 21.45
N VAL A 521 20.65 14.63 20.53
CA VAL A 521 19.37 15.35 20.46
C VAL A 521 18.26 14.40 20.92
N LEU A 522 17.49 14.82 21.92
CA LEU A 522 16.35 14.09 22.46
C LEU A 522 15.08 14.90 22.22
N ARG A 523 14.19 14.37 21.37
CA ARG A 523 12.89 15.00 21.08
C ARG A 523 11.78 14.17 21.68
N VAL A 524 11.01 14.76 22.59
CA VAL A 524 10.03 14.05 23.40
C VAL A 524 8.64 14.64 23.18
N ASP A 525 7.68 13.75 22.91
CA ASP A 525 6.26 14.13 22.87
C ASP A 525 5.72 14.22 24.30
N GLU A 526 5.05 15.33 24.57
CA GLU A 526 4.38 15.55 25.84
C GLU A 526 3.28 14.51 26.12
N ALA A 527 2.99 14.24 27.41
CA ALA A 527 1.92 13.32 27.78
C ALA A 527 0.59 13.69 27.09
N GLY A 528 -0.10 12.69 26.53
CA GLY A 528 -1.30 12.91 25.73
C GLY A 528 -1.05 13.43 24.30
N VAL A 529 0.19 13.45 23.83
CA VAL A 529 0.57 13.86 22.47
C VAL A 529 1.11 12.66 21.69
N SER A 530 0.60 12.51 20.48
CA SER A 530 0.98 11.53 19.47
C SER A 530 1.07 10.09 19.96
N GLN A 531 2.29 9.63 20.27
CA GLN A 531 2.53 8.27 20.73
C GLN A 531 2.62 8.17 22.26
N SER A 532 2.69 9.30 22.97
CA SER A 532 2.65 9.39 24.44
C SER A 532 1.20 9.32 24.94
N PRO A 533 0.78 8.27 25.66
CA PRO A 533 -0.56 8.15 26.19
C PRO A 533 -0.91 9.25 27.21
N GLY A 534 -2.21 9.51 27.38
CA GLY A 534 -2.73 10.41 28.40
C GLY A 534 -3.60 11.54 27.85
N LEU A 535 -3.88 12.51 28.73
CA LEU A 535 -4.65 13.71 28.40
C LEU A 535 -3.72 14.81 27.91
N LEU A 536 -4.05 15.43 26.77
CA LEU A 536 -3.34 16.61 26.29
C LEU A 536 -3.74 17.81 27.14
N ASP A 537 -2.87 18.17 28.06
CA ASP A 537 -3.03 19.32 28.95
C ASP A 537 -1.77 20.19 28.90
N THR A 538 -1.57 20.82 27.74
CA THR A 538 -0.35 21.56 27.41
C THR A 538 -0.16 22.74 28.34
N MET A 539 1.09 23.05 28.68
CA MET A 539 1.47 24.19 29.54
C MET A 539 0.95 24.10 30.98
N SER A 540 0.53 22.92 31.42
CA SER A 540 0.05 22.67 32.77
C SER A 540 1.20 22.48 33.77
N GLN A 541 0.84 22.30 35.04
CA GLN A 541 1.80 21.87 36.07
C GLN A 541 2.36 20.48 35.72
N ASN A 542 1.49 19.58 35.25
CA ASN A 542 1.83 18.24 34.79
C ASN A 542 2.85 18.23 33.64
N THR A 543 2.77 19.19 32.71
CA THR A 543 3.79 19.41 31.67
C THR A 543 5.17 19.65 32.29
N THR A 544 5.21 20.50 33.33
CA THR A 544 6.47 20.90 33.97
C THR A 544 7.08 19.76 34.78
N ASP A 545 6.25 18.99 35.49
CA ASP A 545 6.69 17.84 36.28
C ASP A 545 7.19 16.70 35.39
N ALA A 546 6.48 16.40 34.30
CA ALA A 546 6.95 15.43 33.33
C ALA A 546 8.27 15.87 32.67
N PHE A 547 8.42 17.15 32.31
CA PHE A 547 9.66 17.63 31.71
C PHE A 547 10.84 17.57 32.69
N TYR A 548 10.61 17.82 33.98
CA TYR A 548 11.61 17.64 35.03
C TYR A 548 12.15 16.21 35.04
N GLU A 549 11.26 15.22 35.00
CA GLU A 549 11.63 13.80 35.02
C GLU A 549 12.33 13.35 33.73
N VAL A 550 11.90 13.87 32.58
CA VAL A 550 12.56 13.63 31.28
C VAL A 550 14.01 14.12 31.31
N ILE A 551 14.28 15.26 31.95
CA ILE A 551 15.64 15.81 32.08
C ILE A 551 16.51 14.90 32.94
N GLU A 552 16.02 14.48 34.12
CA GLU A 552 16.79 13.59 35.00
C GLU A 552 17.02 12.22 34.36
N TRP A 553 15.99 11.66 33.71
CA TRP A 553 16.11 10.42 32.95
C TRP A 553 17.19 10.51 31.88
N ALA A 554 17.22 11.60 31.11
CA ALA A 554 18.21 11.81 30.04
C ALA A 554 19.63 12.00 30.58
N ALA A 555 19.79 12.58 31.77
CA ALA A 555 21.08 12.73 32.42
C ALA A 555 21.69 11.38 32.87
N GLU A 556 20.85 10.39 33.17
CA GLU A 556 21.27 9.08 33.70
C GLU A 556 21.53 8.02 32.61
N GLN A 557 21.26 8.32 31.34
CA GLN A 557 21.46 7.35 30.25
C GLN A 557 22.94 7.05 30.01
N SER A 558 23.24 5.81 29.59
CA SER A 558 24.61 5.35 29.35
C SER A 558 25.39 6.15 28.30
N TRP A 559 24.67 6.75 27.34
CA TRP A 559 25.19 7.61 26.28
C TRP A 559 25.26 9.10 26.67
N SER A 560 24.79 9.46 27.86
CA SER A 560 24.83 10.82 28.40
C SER A 560 26.10 11.04 29.22
N ASN A 561 26.67 12.23 29.12
CA ASN A 561 27.75 12.65 30.03
C ASN A 561 27.21 13.31 31.33
N GLY A 562 25.91 13.21 31.58
CA GLY A 562 25.24 13.80 32.74
C GLY A 562 24.87 15.28 32.60
N LYS A 563 25.26 15.94 31.49
CA LYS A 563 24.92 17.34 31.23
C LYS A 563 23.81 17.45 30.18
N VAL A 564 22.72 18.09 30.58
CA VAL A 564 21.54 18.34 29.76
C VAL A 564 21.40 19.84 29.49
N GLY A 565 21.20 20.20 28.23
CA GLY A 565 20.85 21.54 27.78
C GLY A 565 19.43 21.58 27.22
N LEU A 566 18.68 22.63 27.51
CA LEU A 566 17.38 22.87 26.89
C LEU A 566 17.52 23.90 25.78
N ILE A 567 16.96 23.61 24.61
CA ILE A 567 16.99 24.49 23.45
C ILE A 567 15.71 24.30 22.66
N GLY A 568 15.16 25.39 22.14
CA GLY A 568 13.95 25.36 21.33
C GLY A 568 13.37 26.75 21.15
N THR A 569 12.40 26.87 20.25
CA THR A 569 11.73 28.15 19.97
C THR A 569 10.29 28.13 20.52
N SER A 570 9.73 29.31 20.81
CA SER A 570 8.29 29.49 21.08
C SER A 570 7.80 28.59 22.23
N TYR A 571 7.00 27.54 21.99
CA TYR A 571 6.54 26.64 23.06
C TYR A 571 7.70 25.98 23.79
N PHE A 572 8.66 25.44 23.04
CA PHE A 572 9.82 24.76 23.59
C PHE A 572 10.77 25.71 24.30
N ALA A 573 10.67 27.03 24.07
CA ALA A 573 11.39 28.04 24.82
C ALA A 573 10.64 28.39 26.12
N GLY A 574 9.33 28.63 26.06
CA GLY A 574 8.55 29.02 27.23
C GLY A 574 8.48 27.94 28.32
N THR A 575 8.50 26.65 27.95
CA THR A 575 8.54 25.56 28.94
C THR A 575 9.87 25.48 29.69
N GLN A 576 10.97 25.99 29.13
CA GLN A 576 12.29 25.95 29.78
C GLN A 576 12.30 26.76 31.08
N TRP A 577 11.66 27.94 31.09
CA TRP A 577 11.59 28.78 32.29
C TRP A 577 10.97 28.04 33.47
N ARG A 578 9.86 27.34 33.23
CA ARG A 578 9.13 26.62 34.27
C ARG A 578 9.91 25.41 34.79
N VAL A 579 10.46 24.59 33.90
CA VAL A 579 11.20 23.40 34.34
C VAL A 579 12.55 23.77 34.97
N ALA A 580 13.22 24.82 34.48
CA ALA A 580 14.46 25.29 35.09
C ALA A 580 14.24 25.80 36.51
N SER A 581 13.08 26.42 36.80
CA SER A 581 12.74 26.84 38.16
C SER A 581 12.67 25.68 39.17
N ARG A 582 12.42 24.45 38.68
CA ARG A 582 12.40 23.22 39.48
C ARG A 582 13.79 22.64 39.74
N ARG A 583 14.84 23.17 39.11
CA ARG A 583 16.26 22.77 39.28
C ARG A 583 16.50 21.25 39.14
N PRO A 584 16.08 20.61 38.03
CA PRO A 584 16.31 19.18 37.80
C PRO A 584 17.80 18.83 37.79
N ARG A 585 18.15 17.66 38.34
CA ARG A 585 19.53 17.17 38.26
C ARG A 585 19.97 16.99 36.81
N GLY A 586 21.22 17.34 36.54
CA GLY A 586 21.83 17.24 35.22
C GLY A 586 21.56 18.42 34.28
N LEU A 587 20.61 19.31 34.60
CA LEU A 587 20.38 20.52 33.81
C LEU A 587 21.57 21.49 33.95
N ALA A 588 22.31 21.67 32.85
CA ALA A 588 23.51 22.49 32.80
C ALA A 588 23.27 23.85 32.12
N CYS A 589 22.34 23.94 31.17
CA CYS A 589 22.01 25.21 30.51
C CYS A 589 20.58 25.23 29.93
N ILE A 590 20.04 26.44 29.78
CA ILE A 590 18.83 26.69 29.01
C ILE A 590 19.11 27.76 27.95
N VAL A 591 18.52 27.60 26.77
CA VAL A 591 18.59 28.53 25.65
C VAL A 591 17.16 28.76 25.12
N PRO A 592 16.36 29.56 25.83
CA PRO A 592 14.98 29.84 25.47
C PRO A 592 14.94 30.89 24.35
N TYR A 593 14.71 30.45 23.11
CA TYR A 593 14.65 31.34 21.94
C TYR A 593 13.20 31.80 21.71
N GLU A 594 12.90 33.09 21.88
CA GLU A 594 11.54 33.66 21.67
C GLU A 594 10.44 32.97 22.51
N GLY A 595 10.74 32.62 23.76
CA GLY A 595 9.80 31.97 24.68
C GLY A 595 9.06 32.95 25.58
N MET A 596 7.75 32.75 25.71
CA MET A 596 6.92 33.49 26.67
C MET A 596 7.31 33.18 28.12
N ALA A 597 7.38 34.21 28.97
CA ALA A 597 7.68 34.08 30.40
C ALA A 597 6.40 34.06 31.25
N ASP A 598 5.37 34.81 30.82
CA ASP A 598 4.04 34.87 31.43
C ASP A 598 2.97 34.50 30.40
N TYR A 599 2.33 33.35 30.56
CA TYR A 599 1.30 32.88 29.62
C TYR A 599 0.07 33.78 29.55
N TYR A 600 -0.24 34.53 30.61
CA TYR A 600 -1.32 35.50 30.58
C TYR A 600 -0.89 36.74 29.80
N ARG A 601 0.22 37.38 30.17
CA ARG A 601 0.63 38.68 29.60
C ARG A 601 1.26 38.59 28.21
N ASP A 602 2.09 37.58 27.97
CA ASP A 602 2.91 37.50 26.75
C ASP A 602 2.21 36.75 25.62
N ARG A 603 1.28 35.85 25.97
CA ARG A 603 0.61 34.94 25.03
C ARG A 603 -0.89 35.19 24.92
N SER A 604 -1.60 35.21 26.05
CA SER A 604 -3.06 35.14 26.02
C SER A 604 -3.72 36.51 25.96
N ARG A 605 -3.15 37.50 26.64
CA ARG A 605 -3.71 38.83 26.86
C ARG A 605 -2.66 39.92 26.87
N GLN A 606 -2.48 40.56 25.73
CA GLN A 606 -1.60 41.72 25.59
C GLN A 606 -2.30 42.95 26.18
N GLY A 607 -1.79 43.47 27.30
CA GLY A 607 -2.43 44.57 28.03
C GLY A 607 -3.84 44.25 28.54
N GLY A 608 -4.16 42.98 28.78
CA GLY A 608 -5.50 42.52 29.19
C GLY A 608 -6.44 42.16 28.03
N ILE A 609 -6.10 42.51 26.78
CA ILE A 609 -6.92 42.25 25.58
C ILE A 609 -6.66 40.84 25.07
N ALA A 610 -7.71 40.03 24.92
CA ALA A 610 -7.59 38.62 24.54
C ALA A 610 -7.13 38.43 23.08
N ALA A 611 -6.02 37.71 22.88
CA ALA A 611 -5.48 37.35 21.57
C ALA A 611 -6.15 36.08 20.99
N MET A 612 -7.49 36.09 20.89
CA MET A 612 -8.29 34.88 20.60
C MET A 612 -7.90 34.18 19.29
N ARG A 613 -7.68 34.94 18.20
CA ARG A 613 -7.37 34.39 16.88
C ARG A 613 -6.08 33.56 16.86
N PHE A 614 -5.03 34.03 17.54
CA PHE A 614 -3.77 33.29 17.61
C PHE A 614 -3.93 32.01 18.42
N LEU A 615 -4.56 32.09 19.60
CA LEU A 615 -4.76 30.95 20.48
C LEU A 615 -5.57 29.84 19.81
N GLU A 616 -6.65 30.19 19.12
CA GLU A 616 -7.49 29.24 18.38
C GLU A 616 -6.74 28.58 17.23
N LEU A 617 -6.01 29.35 16.42
CA LEU A 617 -5.22 28.83 15.30
C LEU A 617 -4.11 27.90 15.80
N TRP A 618 -3.32 28.37 16.76
CA TRP A 618 -2.22 27.62 17.34
C TRP A 618 -2.70 26.31 17.97
N PHE A 619 -3.71 26.38 18.86
CA PHE A 619 -4.16 25.20 19.58
C PHE A 619 -4.78 24.16 18.64
N ASN A 620 -5.67 24.59 17.73
CA ASN A 620 -6.33 23.65 16.82
C ASN A 620 -5.37 23.05 15.78
N ARG A 621 -4.41 23.84 15.28
CA ARG A 621 -3.48 23.41 14.23
C ARG A 621 -2.28 22.63 14.74
N GLN A 622 -1.74 22.98 15.92
CA GLN A 622 -0.43 22.48 16.37
C GLN A 622 -0.50 21.58 17.59
N CYS A 623 -1.51 21.72 18.46
CA CYS A 623 -1.63 20.91 19.67
C CYS A 623 -2.73 19.85 19.50
N LYS A 624 -3.96 20.29 19.26
CA LYS A 624 -5.14 19.42 19.17
C LYS A 624 -5.03 18.40 18.04
N SER A 625 -4.43 18.75 16.91
CA SER A 625 -4.19 17.84 15.79
C SER A 625 -3.32 16.63 16.18
N ASN A 626 -2.49 16.80 17.20
CA ASN A 626 -1.52 15.82 17.65
C ASN A 626 -1.98 15.08 18.92
N GLN A 627 -3.21 15.28 19.38
CA GLN A 627 -3.76 14.56 20.54
C GLN A 627 -3.58 13.04 20.40
N TYR A 628 -3.10 12.42 21.47
CA TYR A 628 -3.02 10.97 21.59
C TYR A 628 -4.39 10.34 21.38
N GLY A 629 -4.45 9.32 20.52
CA GLY A 629 -5.69 8.67 20.13
C GLY A 629 -6.42 9.32 18.94
N LEU A 630 -6.04 10.54 18.50
CA LEU A 630 -6.53 11.09 17.23
C LEU A 630 -5.78 10.49 16.03
N ARG A 631 -6.53 10.26 14.96
CA ARG A 631 -6.10 9.55 13.75
C ARG A 631 -4.94 10.20 12.99
N ALA A 632 -4.68 11.50 13.20
CA ALA A 632 -3.59 12.24 12.56
C ALA A 632 -2.22 12.03 13.22
N SER A 633 -2.18 11.65 14.50
CA SER A 633 -0.93 11.33 15.19
C SER A 633 -0.45 9.89 14.95
N ARG A 634 -1.33 9.10 14.34
CA ARG A 634 -1.07 7.80 13.77
C ARG A 634 -0.60 7.97 12.32
N LYS A 635 0.72 8.00 12.09
CA LYS A 635 1.34 7.83 10.75
C LYS A 635 1.06 6.44 10.12
N TRP A 636 -0.03 5.76 10.48
CA TRP A 636 -0.45 4.49 9.87
C TRP A 636 -1.07 4.70 8.48
N VAL A 637 -1.62 5.89 8.19
CA VAL A 637 -2.31 6.15 6.91
C VAL A 637 -1.34 6.51 5.76
N PRO A 638 -0.28 7.32 5.94
CA PRO A 638 0.58 7.70 4.82
C PRO A 638 1.48 6.58 4.31
N ILE A 639 1.79 5.55 5.11
CA ILE A 639 2.60 4.40 4.67
C ILE A 639 1.77 3.53 3.71
N LEU A 640 0.47 3.34 4.01
CA LEU A 640 -0.47 2.62 3.14
C LEU A 640 -0.87 3.43 1.89
N LEU A 641 -0.97 4.77 1.99
CA LEU A 641 -1.26 5.66 0.86
C LEU A 641 -0.06 5.97 -0.05
N ARG A 642 1.18 5.69 0.37
CA ARG A 642 2.37 5.81 -0.50
C ARG A 642 2.57 4.59 -1.40
N ALA A 643 1.83 3.51 -1.14
CA ALA A 643 1.86 2.26 -1.89
C ALA A 643 0.80 2.19 -3.03
N THR A 644 -0.16 3.11 -3.03
CA THR A 644 -1.11 3.38 -4.13
C THR A 644 -0.69 4.65 -4.85
#